data_AF-A0AAV0ARP5-F1
#
_entry.id   AF-A0AAV0ARP5-F1
#
_cell.length_a   1.000
_cell.length_b   1.000
_cell.length_c   1.000
_cell.angle_alpha   90.00
_cell.angle_beta   90.00
_cell.angle_gamma   90.00
#
_symmetry.space_group_name_H-M   'P 1'
#
loop_
_entity.id
_entity.type
_entity.pdbx_description
1 polymer ?
#
loop_
_entity_poly.entity_id
_entity_poly.type
_entity_poly.pdbx_seq_one_letter_code
_entity_poly.pdbx_strand_id
1 'polypeptide(L)'
;MLELNRVTTLIVSATVVVLLSLLDSFRDKLYSLELDQFSGPRVSSTDGKTYGGAEGGSAGSCRMAWMNPSFQKLNLVESNRLAKRYSAYLYRDTGWDPDQVIKNNQSPVSFGSPVLFIPGNAGSFRQVRSIASASSSNYFESPRKHPRSKYQRRSHPGLDFYTIDFNQDFSAFSGETLTNQAEFGNHVISSILSIYRHQSQSQIRSHGLPAPRSVLIIGHSMGGIVARRMMTMANYIDGSINTIISMSSPHLMPPITFDNQMEMIYRDLNNFWRRSYWDSDLSQSPLRDVVLVVISGGASDTTISSDAASLLSLAPPSHSLSFFTTAIPGVWTSVDHLAILWCDQLRQVLAKTLLDLTDPRLPRQVGEVEERMEILRSHLVNGHGISPFDSERSSDRFHTSDSSGSDSYNIYPSLSPLRLSRSDLDDGPVPRIHVIPLIPHHSQQKTVSGALQFTLLSNLIANDRLHVLLCNGSYPKDFLESCHSVSASSNYSYLVPESRFDLSSAAKHSDGHPGQTPILSYITCPDSDLWKYNYMVIQTLPISDVSTSESGFLIAEFRDVKNTSTSLSDSLWSLALWGTELDKFPSRSSMVSEIRLEKIDSSLLAFRLELERAQGCDREGDFAPMMQQISGLQLEESKFHPNVRSAIVSNHFSRAYSPILRKTRVGYGGGVLLRFWHDPKYCGDGSSLRIRVKLDLKQTCQKVLLRFRTAFVSIPVSLSSLVLMVQLQNSSNLNRIDSFGKGLSIITNRYLMKILILIGLVQSIQSILLNPSMFLSTTESEGQGVGSQDGFKELYEPSVWVSNLLLGDHHFMFYLLECLMVLIGIGWTGIIYLFIEVVLRGLSSLRMFNLVFKISKPTAGVKSTRSNKSEKIMYSVLGLIVLLTLTCIVPRDILYLTVVLFQLLITLKAYIKKTCQEPKLFNREEYENRYNFLVTNLLITINLIPISLTKVMVWLRDLQETRSLNFEEVLQNFRNLKGIRGAIGVLGYLIWMIWCDRELRFRTFKKDLDGDDRYVELGGLRGGRRLNEIFSLQNKTLSNEKRKPNQSDLFSLNRDSKRVNTKFLILKHTLMVMSLFNLIYGIRLTYKVFENLNYFYLILFLFIKHLQ
;
A
#
# COMPACT_ATOMS: atom_id res chain seq x y z
N MET A 1 -7.30 -10.10 35.43
CA MET A 1 -7.02 -11.54 35.23
C MET A 1 -7.98 -12.47 35.97
N LEU A 2 -8.41 -12.17 37.20
CA LEU A 2 -9.25 -13.07 38.02
C LEU A 2 -10.59 -13.54 37.40
N GLU A 3 -11.13 -12.86 36.39
CA GLU A 3 -12.37 -13.26 35.71
C GLU A 3 -12.17 -14.02 34.38
N LEU A 4 -10.92 -14.15 33.92
CA LEU A 4 -10.58 -14.94 32.74
C LEU A 4 -10.25 -16.37 33.20
N ASN A 5 -10.76 -17.37 32.48
CA ASN A 5 -10.35 -18.75 32.73
C ASN A 5 -8.87 -18.98 32.35
N ARG A 6 -8.32 -20.13 32.73
CA ARG A 6 -6.90 -20.46 32.46
C ARG A 6 -6.55 -20.43 30.97
N VAL A 7 -7.43 -20.96 30.11
CA VAL A 7 -7.20 -21.03 28.65
C VAL A 7 -7.17 -19.63 28.03
N THR A 8 -8.15 -18.78 28.34
CA THR A 8 -8.22 -17.40 27.82
C THR A 8 -7.05 -16.58 28.34
N THR A 9 -6.65 -16.76 29.59
CA THR A 9 -5.47 -16.09 30.16
C THR A 9 -4.18 -16.50 29.44
N LEU A 10 -4.03 -17.78 29.10
CA LEU A 10 -2.90 -18.26 28.30
C LEU A 10 -2.87 -17.62 26.91
N ILE A 11 -4.01 -17.59 26.21
CA ILE A 11 -4.12 -16.97 24.87
C ILE A 11 -3.77 -15.48 24.92
N VAL A 12 -4.31 -14.74 25.90
CA VAL A 12 -4.01 -13.32 26.10
C VAL A 12 -2.52 -13.10 26.36
N SER A 13 -1.93 -13.90 27.25
CA SER A 13 -0.51 -13.79 27.59
C SER A 13 0.40 -14.11 26.40
N ALA A 14 0.09 -15.18 25.65
CA ALA A 14 0.81 -15.53 24.43
C ALA A 14 0.71 -14.42 23.37
N THR A 15 -0.47 -13.80 23.23
CA THR A 15 -0.68 -12.70 22.27
C THR A 15 0.13 -11.46 22.66
N VAL A 16 0.27 -11.14 23.94
CA VAL A 16 1.16 -10.07 24.40
C VAL A 16 2.61 -10.35 24.00
N VAL A 17 3.10 -11.58 24.20
CA VAL A 17 4.46 -11.97 23.78
C VAL A 17 4.64 -11.81 22.27
N VAL A 18 3.69 -12.31 21.48
CA VAL A 18 3.72 -12.16 20.01
C VAL A 18 3.73 -10.69 19.61
N LEU A 19 2.86 -9.86 20.20
CA LEU A 19 2.80 -8.42 19.90
C LEU A 19 4.07 -7.69 20.32
N LEU A 20 4.69 -8.03 21.45
CA LEU A 20 5.97 -7.43 21.87
C LEU A 20 7.11 -7.80 20.92
N SER A 21 7.19 -9.07 20.49
CA SER A 21 8.16 -9.51 19.47
C SER A 21 7.92 -8.85 18.11
N LEU A 22 6.67 -8.57 17.76
CA LEU A 22 6.32 -7.81 16.56
C LEU A 22 6.59 -6.30 16.73
N LEU A 23 6.40 -5.73 17.93
CA LEU A 23 6.64 -4.32 18.21
C LEU A 23 8.13 -3.96 18.08
N ASP A 24 9.05 -4.84 18.46
CA ASP A 24 10.47 -4.67 18.14
C ASP A 24 10.73 -4.64 16.63
N SER A 25 9.92 -5.35 15.82
CA SER A 25 9.94 -5.26 14.35
C SER A 25 9.34 -3.94 13.82
N PHE A 26 8.42 -3.30 14.55
CA PHE A 26 7.85 -1.98 14.23
C PHE A 26 8.73 -0.81 14.73
N ARG A 27 9.53 -1.03 15.78
CA ARG A 27 10.40 -0.02 16.39
C ARG A 27 11.51 0.46 15.45
N ASP A 28 11.89 -0.36 14.46
CA ASP A 28 12.82 0.00 13.38
C ASP A 28 12.22 1.00 12.35
N LYS A 29 10.93 1.37 12.41
CA LYS A 29 10.25 2.16 11.35
C LYS A 29 9.48 3.41 11.80
N LEU A 30 9.58 3.82 13.06
CA LEU A 30 8.93 5.05 13.54
C LEU A 30 9.64 6.37 13.14
N TYR A 31 10.65 6.32 12.25
CA TYR A 31 11.28 7.51 11.64
C TYR A 31 10.54 8.05 10.41
N SER A 32 9.40 7.48 10.01
CA SER A 32 8.70 7.84 8.76
C SER A 32 7.66 8.96 8.86
N LEU A 33 7.62 9.74 9.96
CA LEU A 33 6.60 10.80 10.16
C LEU A 33 7.11 12.19 10.53
N GLU A 34 8.41 12.50 10.39
CA GLU A 34 8.90 13.88 10.44
C GLU A 34 8.98 14.50 9.05
N LEU A 35 7.83 14.94 8.51
CA LEU A 35 7.75 15.72 7.27
C LEU A 35 8.17 17.20 7.45
N ASP A 36 8.36 17.68 8.69
CA ASP A 36 8.66 19.08 8.98
C ASP A 36 10.16 19.41 9.16
N GLN A 37 11.07 18.43 9.03
CA GLN A 37 12.53 18.65 9.11
C GLN A 37 13.28 18.13 7.86
N PHE A 38 12.75 18.40 6.67
CA PHE A 38 13.46 18.11 5.41
C PHE A 38 14.57 19.14 5.13
N SER A 39 15.56 19.25 6.02
CA SER A 39 16.91 19.67 5.66
C SER A 39 17.70 18.41 5.31
N GLY A 40 18.32 18.39 4.11
CA GLY A 40 19.17 17.27 3.68
C GLY A 40 20.25 16.91 4.72
N PRO A 41 20.91 15.75 4.60
CA PRO A 41 21.83 15.27 5.61
C PRO A 41 22.91 16.31 5.92
N ARG A 42 23.00 16.74 7.18
CA ARG A 42 24.14 17.51 7.67
C ARG A 42 25.26 16.52 8.02
N VAL A 43 26.39 16.65 7.35
CA VAL A 43 27.63 15.96 7.71
C VAL A 43 28.17 16.62 8.99
N SER A 44 28.39 15.85 10.05
CA SER A 44 29.11 16.33 11.24
C SER A 44 30.56 16.62 10.85
N SER A 45 31.00 17.87 11.01
CA SER A 45 32.33 18.33 10.59
C SER A 45 33.48 17.84 11.48
N THR A 46 33.20 17.15 12.59
CA THR A 46 34.24 16.75 13.56
C THR A 46 34.55 15.24 13.53
N ASP A 47 33.61 14.39 13.13
CA ASP A 47 33.71 12.94 13.36
C ASP A 47 33.59 12.08 12.10
N GLY A 48 33.35 12.69 10.92
CA GLY A 48 33.21 11.96 9.65
C GLY A 48 32.04 10.96 9.58
N LYS A 49 31.16 10.93 10.59
CA LYS A 49 29.98 10.08 10.66
C LYS A 49 28.74 10.82 10.16
N THR A 50 28.12 10.31 9.11
CA THR A 50 26.79 10.72 8.65
C THR A 50 25.73 10.07 9.54
N TYR A 51 25.10 10.85 10.42
CA TYR A 51 23.89 10.41 11.12
C TYR A 51 22.70 10.63 10.18
N GLY A 52 22.28 9.55 9.50
CA GLY A 52 21.20 9.58 8.51
C GLY A 52 21.63 9.02 7.17
N GLY A 53 22.01 7.74 7.14
CA GLY A 53 22.34 7.03 5.90
C GLY A 53 23.06 5.72 6.21
N ALA A 54 22.41 4.60 5.90
CA ALA A 54 23.03 3.28 5.72
C ALA A 54 23.47 2.46 6.95
N GLU A 55 22.69 2.44 8.03
CA GLU A 55 22.52 1.20 8.83
C GLU A 55 21.05 0.93 9.10
N GLY A 56 20.43 0.24 8.15
CA GLY A 56 19.11 -0.36 8.29
C GLY A 56 18.98 -1.43 7.23
N GLY A 57 18.89 -2.70 7.63
CA GLY A 57 18.78 -3.88 6.75
C GLY A 57 17.49 -3.95 5.92
N SER A 58 16.99 -2.83 5.40
CA SER A 58 15.87 -2.74 4.46
C SER A 58 15.76 -1.40 3.70
N ALA A 59 16.82 -0.58 3.67
CA ALA A 59 16.95 0.53 2.71
C ALA A 59 18.25 0.32 1.93
N GLY A 60 18.20 -0.56 0.93
CA GLY A 60 19.37 -0.91 0.12
C GLY A 60 19.86 0.32 -0.64
N SER A 61 21.12 0.71 -0.44
CA SER A 61 22.00 1.35 -1.44
C SER A 61 21.52 2.58 -2.26
N CYS A 62 20.34 3.17 -2.03
CA CYS A 62 19.89 4.36 -2.77
C CYS A 62 20.71 5.59 -2.38
N ARG A 63 21.34 6.21 -3.37
CA ARG A 63 22.12 7.43 -3.18
C ARG A 63 21.20 8.65 -3.14
N MET A 64 21.57 9.63 -2.33
CA MET A 64 20.86 10.91 -2.25
C MET A 64 21.06 11.72 -3.53
N ALA A 65 19.97 12.30 -4.02
CA ALA A 65 19.99 13.26 -5.12
C ALA A 65 20.03 14.71 -4.62
N TRP A 66 20.73 15.58 -5.35
CA TRP A 66 20.81 17.02 -5.08
C TRP A 66 20.31 17.82 -6.28
N MET A 67 19.61 18.92 -6.02
CA MET A 67 18.97 19.77 -7.04
C MET A 67 18.69 21.18 -6.51
N ASN A 68 18.43 22.14 -7.41
CA ASN A 68 18.07 23.52 -7.04
C ASN A 68 16.67 23.92 -7.57
N PRO A 69 15.60 23.45 -6.91
CA PRO A 69 14.26 23.49 -7.46
C PRO A 69 13.62 24.88 -7.37
N SER A 70 12.96 25.31 -8.45
CA SER A 70 12.12 26.50 -8.55
C SER A 70 10.73 26.11 -9.04
N PHE A 71 9.67 26.68 -8.46
CA PHE A 71 8.29 26.35 -8.79
C PHE A 71 7.51 27.61 -9.19
N GLN A 72 6.97 27.61 -10.40
CA GLN A 72 6.18 28.72 -10.94
C GLN A 72 4.71 28.33 -10.93
N LYS A 73 3.88 29.09 -10.22
CA LYS A 73 2.44 28.79 -10.10
C LYS A 73 1.74 28.98 -11.45
N LEU A 74 0.87 28.05 -11.83
CA LEU A 74 0.07 28.14 -13.05
C LEU A 74 -1.18 28.98 -12.83
N ASN A 75 -1.50 29.82 -13.80
CA ASN A 75 -2.80 30.48 -13.91
C ASN A 75 -3.72 29.56 -14.74
N LEU A 76 -4.70 28.94 -14.08
CA LEU A 76 -5.62 28.01 -14.74
C LEU A 76 -6.68 28.79 -15.53
N VAL A 77 -7.04 28.29 -16.73
CA VAL A 77 -7.88 29.02 -17.69
C VAL A 77 -9.31 29.24 -17.21
N GLU A 78 -9.85 28.29 -16.44
CA GLU A 78 -11.21 28.35 -15.92
C GLU A 78 -11.25 28.33 -14.39
N SER A 79 -12.21 29.04 -13.83
CA SER A 79 -12.47 29.01 -12.38
C SER A 79 -13.14 27.68 -12.00
N ASN A 80 -12.36 26.63 -11.80
CA ASN A 80 -12.84 25.40 -11.21
C ASN A 80 -13.16 25.63 -9.72
N ARG A 81 -14.25 25.05 -9.20
CA ARG A 81 -14.57 25.05 -7.76
C ARG A 81 -13.39 24.58 -6.91
N LEU A 82 -12.57 23.67 -7.45
CA LEU A 82 -11.39 23.09 -6.80
C LEU A 82 -10.13 23.94 -6.95
N ALA A 83 -10.10 24.96 -7.84
CA ALA A 83 -8.93 25.83 -8.02
C ALA A 83 -8.67 26.75 -6.81
N LYS A 84 -9.63 26.87 -5.88
CA LYS A 84 -9.43 27.52 -4.57
C LYS A 84 -8.72 26.62 -3.56
N ARG A 85 -8.81 25.29 -3.75
CA ARG A 85 -8.28 24.27 -2.82
C ARG A 85 -6.96 23.70 -3.31
N TYR A 86 -6.87 23.42 -4.60
CA TYR A 86 -5.72 22.82 -5.25
C TYR A 86 -5.05 23.81 -6.18
N SER A 87 -3.76 23.62 -6.39
CA SER A 87 -2.97 24.44 -7.30
C SER A 87 -2.06 23.57 -8.15
N ALA A 88 -1.50 24.15 -9.21
CA ALA A 88 -0.55 23.48 -10.06
C ALA A 88 0.65 24.40 -10.31
N TYR A 89 1.82 23.80 -10.51
CA TYR A 89 3.07 24.51 -10.69
C TYR A 89 3.84 23.92 -11.87
N LEU A 90 4.63 24.76 -12.54
CA LEU A 90 5.70 24.36 -13.44
C LEU A 90 7.01 24.33 -12.66
N TYR A 91 7.71 23.19 -12.72
CA TYR A 91 9.04 23.03 -12.16
C TYR A 91 10.11 23.60 -13.09
N ARG A 92 11.11 24.25 -12.51
CA ARG A 92 12.36 24.66 -13.17
C ARG A 92 13.55 24.34 -12.28
N ASP A 93 14.63 23.82 -12.84
CA ASP A 93 15.89 23.62 -12.12
C ASP A 93 16.84 24.81 -12.35
N THR A 94 17.10 25.55 -11.29
CA THR A 94 17.87 26.79 -11.34
C THR A 94 19.31 26.49 -11.77
N GLY A 95 19.72 27.08 -12.89
CA GLY A 95 21.05 26.87 -13.47
C GLY A 95 21.07 25.86 -14.62
N TRP A 96 20.07 24.98 -14.74
CA TRP A 96 19.92 24.14 -15.92
C TRP A 96 18.91 24.74 -16.89
N ASP A 97 17.70 25.00 -16.40
CA ASP A 97 16.64 25.57 -17.20
C ASP A 97 16.85 27.08 -17.36
N PRO A 98 16.43 27.68 -18.48
CA PRO A 98 16.56 29.12 -18.67
C PRO A 98 15.74 29.88 -17.61
N ASP A 99 16.44 30.72 -16.84
CA ASP A 99 15.85 31.60 -15.83
C ASP A 99 15.06 32.72 -16.51
N GLN A 100 13.81 32.44 -16.91
CA GLN A 100 12.92 33.50 -17.35
C GLN A 100 12.19 34.09 -16.15
N VAL A 101 12.72 35.22 -15.68
CA VAL A 101 12.03 36.13 -14.76
C VAL A 101 10.66 36.43 -15.36
N ILE A 102 9.60 36.09 -14.63
CA ILE A 102 8.21 36.48 -14.92
C ILE A 102 8.18 38.01 -14.96
N LYS A 103 8.38 38.61 -16.14
CA LYS A 103 8.12 40.03 -16.34
C LYS A 103 6.61 40.17 -16.53
N ASN A 104 5.95 40.76 -15.54
CA ASN A 104 4.58 41.31 -15.62
C ASN A 104 3.43 40.31 -15.89
N ASN A 105 3.06 39.46 -14.92
CA ASN A 105 1.80 38.68 -14.93
C ASN A 105 1.56 37.80 -16.18
N GLN A 106 2.58 37.53 -16.99
CA GLN A 106 2.47 36.65 -18.16
C GLN A 106 2.55 35.18 -17.73
N SER A 107 1.80 34.32 -18.42
CA SER A 107 1.81 32.86 -18.21
C SER A 107 3.23 32.31 -18.33
N PRO A 108 3.59 31.29 -17.52
CA PRO A 108 4.92 30.69 -17.56
C PRO A 108 5.24 30.18 -18.97
N VAL A 109 6.46 30.44 -19.43
CA VAL A 109 6.87 30.05 -20.78
C VAL A 109 7.23 28.57 -20.81
N SER A 110 6.59 27.83 -21.72
CA SER A 110 6.72 26.39 -21.87
C SER A 110 7.22 26.09 -23.28
N PHE A 111 8.27 25.28 -23.36
CA PHE A 111 8.98 24.96 -24.59
C PHE A 111 9.16 23.45 -24.76
N GLY A 112 9.26 22.71 -23.66
CA GLY A 112 9.49 21.27 -23.64
C GLY A 112 8.21 20.46 -23.88
N SER A 113 8.35 19.14 -24.02
CA SER A 113 7.21 18.22 -24.05
C SER A 113 6.54 18.17 -22.67
N PRO A 114 5.20 18.27 -22.56
CA PRO A 114 4.52 18.38 -21.28
C PRO A 114 4.47 17.04 -20.51
N VAL A 115 4.93 17.07 -19.25
CA VAL A 115 4.85 15.97 -18.29
C VAL A 115 4.10 16.45 -17.04
N LEU A 116 3.13 15.69 -16.55
CA LEU A 116 2.38 16.03 -15.34
C LEU A 116 2.64 15.02 -14.24
N PHE A 117 3.15 15.51 -13.11
CA PHE A 117 3.31 14.75 -11.88
C PHE A 117 2.09 14.88 -10.97
N ILE A 118 1.60 13.74 -10.50
CA ILE A 118 0.46 13.63 -9.58
C ILE A 118 0.96 12.98 -8.27
N PRO A 119 0.98 13.73 -7.15
CA PRO A 119 1.47 13.21 -5.88
C PRO A 119 0.51 12.20 -5.23
N GLY A 120 1.02 11.47 -4.26
CA GLY A 120 0.27 10.47 -3.47
C GLY A 120 -0.55 11.05 -2.32
N ASN A 121 -1.01 10.16 -1.45
CA ASN A 121 -1.73 10.50 -0.22
C ASN A 121 -0.86 11.36 0.70
N ALA A 122 -1.37 12.51 1.15
CA ALA A 122 -0.61 13.51 1.91
C ALA A 122 0.69 13.96 1.21
N GLY A 123 0.77 13.78 -0.11
CA GLY A 123 1.94 14.13 -0.92
C GLY A 123 1.97 15.62 -1.27
N SER A 124 3.16 16.09 -1.65
CA SER A 124 3.41 17.47 -2.05
C SER A 124 3.87 17.53 -3.50
N PHE A 125 3.49 18.61 -4.19
CA PHE A 125 3.98 18.93 -5.53
C PHE A 125 5.51 18.93 -5.65
N ARG A 126 6.22 19.15 -4.53
CA ARG A 126 7.69 19.19 -4.47
C ARG A 126 8.35 17.83 -4.71
N GLN A 127 7.62 16.73 -4.60
CA GLN A 127 8.18 15.39 -4.67
C GLN A 127 8.78 15.05 -6.07
N VAL A 128 8.34 15.72 -7.13
CA VAL A 128 8.86 15.53 -8.51
C VAL A 128 10.30 16.03 -8.71
N ARG A 129 10.80 16.89 -7.82
CA ARG A 129 12.03 17.68 -8.01
C ARG A 129 13.23 16.86 -8.48
N SER A 130 13.42 15.66 -7.94
CA SER A 130 14.60 14.84 -8.22
C SER A 130 14.58 14.24 -9.62
N ILE A 131 13.40 13.82 -10.09
CA ILE A 131 13.21 13.29 -11.44
C ILE A 131 13.30 14.44 -12.46
N ALA A 132 12.63 15.56 -12.19
CA ALA A 132 12.65 16.71 -13.08
C ALA A 132 14.08 17.30 -13.24
N SER A 133 14.82 17.42 -12.13
CA SER A 133 16.24 17.81 -12.13
C SER A 133 17.13 16.83 -12.92
N ALA A 134 16.88 15.53 -12.78
CA ALA A 134 17.57 14.50 -13.55
C ALA A 134 17.32 14.68 -15.05
N SER A 135 16.09 14.99 -15.46
CA SER A 135 15.76 15.23 -16.87
C SER A 135 16.47 16.47 -17.43
N SER A 136 16.50 17.60 -16.71
CA SER A 136 17.23 18.79 -17.17
C SER A 136 18.74 18.53 -17.27
N SER A 137 19.34 17.85 -16.28
CA SER A 137 20.78 17.54 -16.30
C SER A 137 21.20 16.51 -17.35
N ASN A 138 20.30 15.61 -17.77
CA ASN A 138 20.55 14.68 -18.88
C ASN A 138 20.29 15.30 -20.26
N TYR A 139 19.47 16.36 -20.34
CA TYR A 139 19.19 17.05 -21.59
C TYR A 139 20.31 18.01 -22.02
N PHE A 140 20.88 18.76 -21.07
CA PHE A 140 21.95 19.73 -21.35
C PHE A 140 23.36 19.12 -21.22
N GLU A 141 24.33 19.61 -22.00
CA GLU A 141 25.74 19.20 -21.88
C GLU A 141 26.42 19.73 -20.61
N SER A 142 26.05 20.94 -20.20
CA SER A 142 26.47 21.56 -18.94
C SER A 142 25.41 22.60 -18.55
N PRO A 143 25.38 23.07 -17.29
CA PRO A 143 24.46 24.11 -16.86
C PRO A 143 24.49 25.32 -17.81
N ARG A 144 23.31 25.73 -18.32
CA ARG A 144 23.11 26.84 -19.27
C ARG A 144 23.83 26.72 -20.63
N LYS A 145 24.23 25.52 -21.07
CA LYS A 145 24.79 25.29 -22.43
C LYS A 145 23.76 24.70 -23.40
N HIS A 146 24.22 24.31 -24.60
CA HIS A 146 23.39 23.68 -25.62
C HIS A 146 22.86 22.31 -25.16
N PRO A 147 21.70 21.89 -25.70
CA PRO A 147 21.24 20.51 -25.57
C PRO A 147 22.29 19.54 -26.10
N ARG A 148 22.38 18.35 -25.51
CA ARG A 148 23.24 17.28 -26.05
C ARG A 148 22.91 17.00 -27.51
N SER A 149 23.94 16.70 -28.30
CA SER A 149 23.87 16.38 -29.74
C SER A 149 22.73 15.44 -30.14
N LYS A 150 22.50 14.34 -29.39
CA LYS A 150 21.38 13.39 -29.59
C LYS A 150 20.02 14.08 -29.64
N TYR A 151 19.75 15.00 -28.71
CA TYR A 151 18.48 15.70 -28.61
C TYR A 151 18.38 16.85 -29.62
N GLN A 152 19.51 17.50 -29.93
CA GLN A 152 19.57 18.52 -30.97
C GLN A 152 19.23 17.94 -32.36
N ARG A 153 19.78 16.77 -32.71
CA ARG A 153 19.46 16.07 -33.98
C ARG A 153 17.98 15.71 -34.11
N ARG A 154 17.33 15.38 -32.99
CA ARG A 154 15.88 15.09 -32.93
C ARG A 154 15.01 16.35 -32.85
N SER A 155 15.60 17.55 -32.84
CA SER A 155 14.89 18.81 -32.54
C SER A 155 14.06 18.73 -31.26
N HIS A 156 14.56 18.01 -30.25
CA HIS A 156 13.84 17.76 -29.01
C HIS A 156 14.00 18.96 -28.06
N PRO A 157 12.91 19.62 -27.59
CA PRO A 157 13.00 20.86 -26.81
C PRO A 157 13.17 20.64 -25.30
N GLY A 158 13.35 19.39 -24.87
CA GLY A 158 13.42 19.02 -23.45
C GLY A 158 12.05 18.68 -22.90
N LEU A 159 11.91 18.63 -21.58
CA LEU A 159 10.67 18.28 -20.89
C LEU A 159 10.23 19.44 -19.98
N ASP A 160 8.94 19.72 -19.96
CA ASP A 160 8.33 20.66 -19.02
C ASP A 160 7.53 19.88 -17.97
N PHE A 161 8.06 19.84 -16.74
CA PHE A 161 7.42 19.15 -15.62
C PHE A 161 6.43 20.05 -14.91
N TYR A 162 5.15 19.77 -15.12
CA TYR A 162 4.06 20.28 -14.32
C TYR A 162 3.80 19.37 -13.12
N THR A 163 3.35 19.93 -12.01
CA THR A 163 3.09 19.20 -10.78
C THR A 163 1.87 19.76 -10.07
N ILE A 164 1.05 18.87 -9.50
CA ILE A 164 -0.17 19.25 -8.78
C ILE A 164 0.10 19.32 -7.28
N ASP A 165 -0.44 20.36 -6.65
CA ASP A 165 -0.55 20.47 -5.20
C ASP A 165 -1.99 20.23 -4.77
N PHE A 166 -2.24 19.03 -4.23
CA PHE A 166 -3.49 18.66 -3.59
C PHE A 166 -3.56 19.09 -2.12
N ASN A 167 -2.72 20.03 -1.70
CA ASN A 167 -2.62 20.50 -0.32
C ASN A 167 -2.43 19.36 0.70
N GLN A 168 -1.71 18.30 0.32
CA GLN A 168 -1.48 17.11 1.14
C GLN A 168 -2.77 16.45 1.66
N ASP A 169 -3.81 16.43 0.84
CA ASP A 169 -5.06 15.73 1.15
C ASP A 169 -4.89 14.21 1.31
N PHE A 170 -5.75 13.64 2.15
CA PHE A 170 -5.74 12.23 2.56
C PHE A 170 -6.49 11.29 1.59
N SER A 171 -6.03 11.20 0.35
CA SER A 171 -6.69 10.40 -0.70
C SER A 171 -6.74 8.89 -0.46
N ALA A 172 -5.90 8.33 0.41
CA ALA A 172 -5.95 6.91 0.76
C ALA A 172 -7.15 6.53 1.65
N PHE A 173 -7.79 7.52 2.28
CA PHE A 173 -8.86 7.31 3.27
C PHE A 173 -10.26 7.71 2.78
N SER A 174 -10.36 8.40 1.63
CA SER A 174 -11.61 8.99 1.13
C SER A 174 -11.72 8.87 -0.39
N GLY A 175 -12.72 8.15 -0.88
CA GLY A 175 -13.02 8.04 -2.31
C GLY A 175 -13.52 9.37 -2.91
N GLU A 176 -14.16 10.22 -2.11
CA GLU A 176 -14.59 11.55 -2.54
C GLU A 176 -13.37 12.45 -2.84
N THR A 177 -12.38 12.46 -1.93
CA THR A 177 -11.12 13.19 -2.11
C THR A 177 -10.40 12.73 -3.37
N LEU A 178 -10.29 11.41 -3.60
CA LEU A 178 -9.68 10.87 -4.83
C LEU A 178 -10.42 11.32 -6.10
N THR A 179 -11.75 11.37 -6.06
CA THR A 179 -12.57 11.82 -7.20
C THR A 179 -12.37 13.32 -7.47
N ASN A 180 -12.31 14.16 -6.45
CA ASN A 180 -11.99 15.58 -6.58
C ASN A 180 -10.57 15.79 -7.15
N GLN A 181 -9.59 15.02 -6.70
CA GLN A 181 -8.22 15.06 -7.23
C GLN A 181 -8.18 14.71 -8.73
N ALA A 182 -8.97 13.73 -9.17
CA ALA A 182 -9.08 13.36 -10.58
C ALA A 182 -9.78 14.43 -11.43
N GLU A 183 -10.88 15.01 -10.94
CA GLU A 183 -11.56 16.13 -11.61
C GLU A 183 -10.61 17.31 -11.80
N PHE A 184 -9.85 17.66 -10.76
CA PHE A 184 -8.86 18.74 -10.82
C PHE A 184 -7.68 18.40 -11.75
N GLY A 185 -7.20 17.16 -11.74
CA GLY A 185 -6.14 16.71 -12.65
C GLY A 185 -6.50 16.94 -14.13
N ASN A 186 -7.72 16.58 -14.54
CA ASN A 186 -8.19 16.83 -15.91
C ASN A 186 -8.26 18.32 -16.24
N HIS A 187 -8.67 19.14 -15.27
CA HIS A 187 -8.68 20.60 -15.42
C HIS A 187 -7.27 21.18 -15.60
N VAL A 188 -6.28 20.63 -14.88
CA VAL A 188 -4.87 20.99 -15.06
C VAL A 188 -4.36 20.59 -16.45
N ILE A 189 -4.69 19.39 -16.95
CA ILE A 189 -4.35 18.99 -18.33
C ILE A 189 -4.94 19.96 -19.35
N SER A 190 -6.23 20.31 -19.23
CA SER A 190 -6.87 21.29 -20.12
C SER A 190 -6.11 22.63 -20.12
N SER A 191 -5.72 23.10 -18.93
CA SER A 191 -4.93 24.33 -18.78
C SER A 191 -3.53 24.20 -19.40
N ILE A 192 -2.82 23.09 -19.20
CA ILE A 192 -1.52 22.85 -19.82
C ILE A 192 -1.65 22.90 -21.34
N LEU A 193 -2.57 22.14 -21.93
CA LEU A 193 -2.77 22.12 -23.38
C LEU A 193 -3.14 23.49 -23.94
N SER A 194 -3.88 24.32 -23.19
CA SER A 194 -4.19 25.69 -23.59
C SER A 194 -2.96 26.60 -23.62
N ILE A 195 -2.04 26.47 -22.65
CA ILE A 195 -0.79 27.26 -22.58
C ILE A 195 0.01 27.05 -23.86
N TYR A 196 0.19 25.79 -24.26
CA TYR A 196 0.89 25.44 -25.50
C TYR A 196 0.17 25.92 -26.75
N ARG A 197 -1.17 25.84 -26.82
CA ARG A 197 -1.95 26.36 -27.97
C ARG A 197 -1.81 27.87 -28.14
N HIS A 198 -1.77 28.63 -27.04
CA HIS A 198 -1.59 30.08 -27.09
C HIS A 198 -0.14 30.46 -27.45
N GLN A 199 0.85 29.82 -26.83
CA GLN A 199 2.26 30.04 -27.15
C GLN A 199 2.61 29.64 -28.60
N SER A 200 1.96 28.58 -29.08
CA SER A 200 2.01 28.11 -30.47
C SER A 200 1.71 29.21 -31.48
N GLN A 201 0.74 30.09 -31.22
CA GLN A 201 0.36 31.14 -32.17
C GLN A 201 1.44 32.23 -32.31
N SER A 202 2.30 32.40 -31.30
CA SER A 202 3.36 33.42 -31.26
C SER A 202 4.78 32.91 -31.56
N GLN A 203 5.12 31.67 -31.18
CA GLN A 203 6.52 31.17 -31.20
C GLN A 203 6.75 29.94 -32.11
N ILE A 204 5.73 29.17 -32.53
CA ILE A 204 5.93 27.97 -33.38
C ILE A 204 6.52 28.28 -34.77
N ARG A 205 6.48 29.53 -35.23
CA ARG A 205 7.20 29.94 -36.45
C ARG A 205 8.72 29.80 -36.36
N SER A 206 9.32 29.72 -35.17
CA SER A 206 10.79 29.63 -35.02
C SER A 206 11.34 28.20 -34.98
N HIS A 207 10.53 27.17 -34.66
CA HIS A 207 10.99 25.78 -34.52
C HIS A 207 10.19 24.72 -35.31
N GLY A 208 9.03 25.05 -35.88
CA GLY A 208 8.29 24.14 -36.77
C GLY A 208 7.62 22.92 -36.11
N LEU A 209 7.56 22.85 -34.78
CA LEU A 209 6.92 21.74 -34.04
C LEU A 209 5.40 21.95 -33.87
N PRO A 210 4.58 20.88 -33.85
CA PRO A 210 3.14 21.00 -33.60
C PRO A 210 2.82 21.24 -32.11
N ALA A 211 1.66 21.86 -31.83
CA ALA A 211 1.18 22.00 -30.47
C ALA A 211 0.76 20.64 -29.86
N PRO A 212 1.16 20.32 -28.61
CA PRO A 212 0.77 19.10 -27.93
C PRO A 212 -0.75 18.98 -27.76
N ARG A 213 -1.24 17.75 -27.89
CA ARG A 213 -2.63 17.34 -27.62
C ARG A 213 -2.74 16.40 -26.43
N SER A 214 -1.62 15.88 -25.93
CA SER A 214 -1.56 14.97 -24.80
C SER A 214 -0.43 15.34 -23.84
N VAL A 215 -0.53 14.80 -22.62
CA VAL A 215 0.41 15.01 -21.53
C VAL A 215 0.81 13.64 -20.97
N LEU A 216 2.12 13.42 -20.80
CA LEU A 216 2.63 12.21 -20.15
C LEU A 216 2.43 12.32 -18.64
N ILE A 217 1.91 11.27 -18.00
CA ILE A 217 1.60 11.29 -16.57
C ILE A 217 2.63 10.51 -15.75
N ILE A 218 3.10 11.11 -14.67
CA ILE A 218 3.87 10.44 -13.62
C ILE A 218 3.04 10.44 -12.33
N GLY A 219 2.63 9.26 -11.85
CA GLY A 219 1.85 9.11 -10.62
C GLY A 219 2.64 8.43 -9.52
N HIS A 220 2.56 8.93 -8.28
CA HIS A 220 3.13 8.25 -7.11
C HIS A 220 2.04 7.78 -6.15
N SER A 221 2.11 6.55 -5.67
CA SER A 221 1.20 6.02 -4.66
C SER A 221 -0.27 6.19 -5.09
N MET A 222 -1.11 6.91 -4.34
CA MET A 222 -2.49 7.18 -4.77
C MET A 222 -2.59 8.03 -6.05
N GLY A 223 -1.55 8.77 -6.43
CA GLY A 223 -1.50 9.58 -7.65
C GLY A 223 -1.60 8.76 -8.94
N GLY A 224 -1.09 7.52 -8.96
CA GLY A 224 -1.32 6.59 -10.08
C GLY A 224 -2.78 6.15 -10.21
N ILE A 225 -3.53 6.14 -9.10
CA ILE A 225 -4.97 5.81 -9.08
C ILE A 225 -5.79 7.02 -9.53
N VAL A 226 -5.38 8.22 -9.11
CA VAL A 226 -5.94 9.49 -9.63
C VAL A 226 -5.80 9.56 -11.15
N ALA A 227 -4.62 9.22 -11.70
CA ALA A 227 -4.37 9.18 -13.14
C ALA A 227 -5.33 8.21 -13.89
N ARG A 228 -5.55 7.01 -13.34
CA ARG A 228 -6.54 6.07 -13.90
C ARG A 228 -7.97 6.61 -13.78
N ARG A 229 -8.28 7.26 -12.65
CA ARG A 229 -9.62 7.82 -12.40
C ARG A 229 -9.95 8.96 -13.35
N MET A 230 -8.99 9.83 -13.65
CA MET A 230 -9.11 10.94 -14.60
C MET A 230 -9.75 10.53 -15.92
N MET A 231 -9.36 9.38 -16.49
CA MET A 231 -9.88 8.88 -17.77
C MET A 231 -11.34 8.42 -17.74
N THR A 232 -11.91 8.22 -16.54
CA THR A 232 -13.32 7.85 -16.36
C THR A 232 -14.20 9.02 -15.90
N MET A 233 -13.62 10.21 -15.75
CA MET A 233 -14.35 11.41 -15.33
C MET A 233 -14.99 12.10 -16.54
N ALA A 234 -16.12 12.75 -16.32
CA ALA A 234 -16.86 13.44 -17.39
C ALA A 234 -16.10 14.61 -18.04
N ASN A 235 -15.11 15.19 -17.35
CA ASN A 235 -14.27 16.27 -17.86
C ASN A 235 -12.95 15.78 -18.48
N TYR A 236 -12.82 14.49 -18.76
CA TYR A 236 -11.68 13.95 -19.49
C TYR A 236 -11.72 14.39 -20.96
N ILE A 237 -10.56 14.75 -21.49
CA ILE A 237 -10.40 15.07 -22.92
C ILE A 237 -9.84 13.82 -23.59
N ASP A 238 -10.56 13.27 -24.56
CA ASP A 238 -10.15 12.04 -25.24
C ASP A 238 -8.77 12.18 -25.90
N GLY A 239 -7.92 11.18 -25.65
CA GLY A 239 -6.54 11.15 -26.14
C GLY A 239 -5.58 12.13 -25.45
N SER A 240 -6.02 12.86 -24.41
CA SER A 240 -5.15 13.79 -23.67
C SER A 240 -4.14 13.08 -22.77
N ILE A 241 -4.36 11.81 -22.45
CA ILE A 241 -3.43 10.94 -21.73
C ILE A 241 -3.16 9.72 -22.60
N ASN A 242 -1.89 9.46 -22.89
CA ASN A 242 -1.48 8.29 -23.67
C ASN A 242 -0.48 7.41 -22.91
N THR A 243 0.25 7.93 -21.92
CA THR A 243 1.28 7.20 -21.20
C THR A 243 1.22 7.56 -19.73
N ILE A 244 1.13 6.55 -18.88
CA ILE A 244 1.13 6.68 -17.42
C ILE A 244 2.30 5.87 -16.87
N ILE A 245 3.26 6.54 -16.25
CA ILE A 245 4.32 5.91 -15.46
C ILE A 245 3.96 6.07 -13.98
N SER A 246 3.71 4.96 -13.32
CA SER A 246 3.18 4.90 -11.97
C SER A 246 4.20 4.27 -11.03
N MET A 247 4.46 4.88 -9.87
CA MET A 247 5.47 4.42 -8.91
C MET A 247 4.84 4.07 -7.57
N SER A 248 5.04 2.84 -7.11
CA SER A 248 4.49 2.29 -5.86
C SER A 248 2.99 2.53 -5.69
N SER A 249 2.22 2.46 -6.77
CA SER A 249 0.80 2.77 -6.77
C SER A 249 -0.05 1.49 -6.68
N PRO A 250 -0.99 1.40 -5.73
CA PRO A 250 -1.77 0.19 -5.48
C PRO A 250 -2.92 0.05 -6.49
N HIS A 251 -2.67 -0.46 -7.70
CA HIS A 251 -3.65 -0.53 -8.80
C HIS A 251 -4.73 -1.61 -8.66
N LEU A 252 -4.44 -2.76 -8.04
CA LEU A 252 -5.42 -3.83 -7.89
C LEU A 252 -6.44 -3.56 -6.79
N MET A 253 -6.02 -2.94 -5.68
CA MET A 253 -6.88 -2.72 -4.53
C MET A 253 -6.42 -1.58 -3.64
N PRO A 254 -7.33 -0.94 -2.90
CA PRO A 254 -6.95 0.15 -2.04
C PRO A 254 -6.06 -0.33 -0.88
N PRO A 255 -5.12 0.52 -0.43
CA PRO A 255 -4.32 0.20 0.74
C PRO A 255 -5.19 0.01 1.99
N ILE A 256 -6.27 0.79 2.11
CA ILE A 256 -7.16 0.78 3.27
C ILE A 256 -8.61 0.66 2.79
N THR A 257 -9.36 -0.30 3.33
CA THR A 257 -10.73 -0.64 2.95
C THR A 257 -11.76 -0.15 4.00
N PHE A 258 -11.66 1.11 4.44
CA PHE A 258 -12.59 1.70 5.42
C PHE A 258 -13.70 2.56 4.78
N ASP A 259 -13.57 2.84 3.49
CA ASP A 259 -14.49 3.67 2.74
C ASP A 259 -15.11 2.88 1.58
N ASN A 260 -16.44 2.79 1.57
CA ASN A 260 -17.18 2.09 0.52
C ASN A 260 -17.02 2.78 -0.84
N GLN A 261 -16.92 4.11 -0.87
CA GLN A 261 -16.73 4.83 -2.13
C GLN A 261 -15.38 4.48 -2.77
N MET A 262 -14.31 4.38 -1.98
CA MET A 262 -13.01 3.88 -2.44
C MET A 262 -13.13 2.48 -3.07
N GLU A 263 -13.79 1.52 -2.40
CA GLU A 263 -13.98 0.17 -2.95
C GLU A 263 -14.76 0.16 -4.27
N MET A 264 -15.80 1.00 -4.38
CA MET A 264 -16.57 1.15 -5.62
C MET A 264 -15.70 1.73 -6.74
N ILE A 265 -14.91 2.77 -6.46
CA ILE A 265 -13.98 3.36 -7.44
C ILE A 265 -13.01 2.29 -7.97
N TYR A 266 -12.38 1.50 -7.08
CA TYR A 266 -11.45 0.46 -7.50
C TYR A 266 -12.12 -0.62 -8.34
N ARG A 267 -13.33 -1.04 -7.97
CA ARG A 267 -14.12 -2.01 -8.73
C ARG A 267 -14.43 -1.48 -10.13
N ASP A 268 -14.93 -0.25 -10.22
CA ASP A 268 -15.31 0.38 -11.48
C ASP A 268 -14.09 0.60 -12.37
N LEU A 269 -12.98 1.09 -11.82
CA LEU A 269 -11.72 1.27 -12.54
C LEU A 269 -11.17 -0.06 -13.05
N ASN A 270 -11.09 -1.09 -12.22
CA ASN A 270 -10.56 -2.37 -12.65
C ASN A 270 -11.45 -3.04 -13.70
N ASN A 271 -12.77 -2.94 -13.57
CA ASN A 271 -13.71 -3.43 -14.57
C ASN A 271 -13.59 -2.67 -15.89
N PHE A 272 -13.45 -1.34 -15.85
CA PHE A 272 -13.24 -0.51 -17.03
C PHE A 272 -11.97 -0.92 -17.79
N TRP A 273 -10.84 -1.06 -17.08
CA TRP A 273 -9.57 -1.48 -17.67
C TRP A 273 -9.65 -2.89 -18.27
N ARG A 274 -10.20 -3.87 -17.53
CA ARG A 274 -10.36 -5.24 -18.05
C ARG A 274 -11.22 -5.31 -19.29
N ARG A 275 -12.41 -4.69 -19.27
CA ARG A 275 -13.35 -4.69 -20.40
C ARG A 275 -12.76 -4.03 -21.64
N SER A 276 -11.93 -2.99 -21.46
CA SER A 276 -11.25 -2.30 -22.56
C SER A 276 -10.29 -3.19 -23.35
N TYR A 277 -9.82 -4.30 -22.78
CA TYR A 277 -8.93 -5.26 -23.45
C TYR A 277 -9.56 -6.65 -23.62
N TRP A 278 -10.82 -6.84 -23.22
CA TRP A 278 -11.53 -8.11 -23.31
C TRP A 278 -12.16 -8.32 -24.69
N ASP A 279 -12.73 -7.27 -25.27
CA ASP A 279 -13.42 -7.35 -26.56
C ASP A 279 -12.45 -7.53 -27.74
N SER A 280 -12.92 -8.20 -28.79
CA SER A 280 -12.14 -8.56 -29.97
C SER A 280 -11.68 -7.37 -30.81
N ASP A 281 -12.36 -6.23 -30.73
CA ASP A 281 -12.01 -5.02 -31.48
C ASP A 281 -11.28 -3.98 -30.60
N LEU A 282 -9.96 -4.17 -30.46
CA LEU A 282 -9.09 -3.20 -29.78
C LEU A 282 -9.12 -1.81 -30.44
N SER A 283 -9.52 -1.69 -31.71
CA SER A 283 -9.54 -0.40 -32.40
C SER A 283 -10.61 0.56 -31.85
N GLN A 284 -11.67 0.01 -31.25
CA GLN A 284 -12.74 0.75 -30.59
C GLN A 284 -12.53 0.95 -29.08
N SER A 285 -11.44 0.39 -28.53
CA SER A 285 -11.15 0.51 -27.11
C SER A 285 -10.80 1.95 -26.73
N PRO A 286 -11.37 2.49 -25.63
CA PRO A 286 -10.99 3.81 -25.12
C PRO A 286 -9.54 3.85 -24.63
N LEU A 287 -8.90 2.69 -24.40
CA LEU A 287 -7.53 2.56 -23.92
C LEU A 287 -6.54 2.06 -24.98
N ARG A 288 -6.92 2.04 -26.27
CA ARG A 288 -6.09 1.52 -27.36
C ARG A 288 -4.73 2.22 -27.49
N ASP A 289 -4.69 3.52 -27.21
CA ASP A 289 -3.48 4.34 -27.34
C ASP A 289 -2.77 4.54 -25.98
N VAL A 290 -3.25 3.86 -24.92
CA VAL A 290 -2.80 4.07 -23.54
C VAL A 290 -1.80 3.00 -23.10
N VAL A 291 -0.61 3.42 -22.68
CA VAL A 291 0.41 2.58 -22.06
C VAL A 291 0.49 2.85 -20.56
N LEU A 292 0.43 1.80 -19.73
CA LEU A 292 0.55 1.89 -18.27
C LEU A 292 1.77 1.11 -17.77
N VAL A 293 2.73 1.82 -17.20
CA VAL A 293 3.94 1.25 -16.60
C VAL A 293 3.88 1.41 -15.09
N VAL A 294 4.17 0.34 -14.35
CA VAL A 294 4.28 0.38 -12.88
C VAL A 294 5.68 0.02 -12.44
N ILE A 295 6.27 0.83 -11.57
CA ILE A 295 7.56 0.57 -10.93
C ILE A 295 7.34 0.47 -9.42
N SER A 296 7.69 -0.68 -8.84
CA SER A 296 7.50 -0.98 -7.43
C SER A 296 8.83 -1.07 -6.68
N GLY A 297 8.88 -0.51 -5.47
CA GLY A 297 10.08 -0.55 -4.59
C GLY A 297 10.45 -1.95 -4.05
N GLY A 298 9.60 -2.95 -4.26
CA GLY A 298 9.80 -4.31 -3.74
C GLY A 298 9.61 -4.39 -2.21
N ALA A 299 10.34 -5.31 -1.57
CA ALA A 299 10.17 -5.64 -0.15
C ALA A 299 10.44 -4.47 0.83
N SER A 300 11.15 -3.43 0.39
CA SER A 300 11.46 -2.25 1.22
C SER A 300 10.28 -1.27 1.31
N ASP A 301 9.35 -1.34 0.36
CA ASP A 301 8.07 -0.64 0.45
C ASP A 301 7.13 -1.39 1.41
N THR A 302 7.06 -0.90 2.65
CA THR A 302 6.09 -1.40 3.64
C THR A 302 4.84 -0.56 3.75
N THR A 303 4.62 0.38 2.84
CA THR A 303 3.35 1.12 2.80
C THR A 303 2.37 0.43 1.86
N ILE A 304 2.86 0.04 0.68
CA ILE A 304 2.10 -0.61 -0.38
C ILE A 304 2.78 -1.93 -0.74
N SER A 305 2.03 -3.04 -0.69
CA SER A 305 2.53 -4.31 -1.22
C SER A 305 2.72 -4.21 -2.73
N SER A 306 3.85 -4.70 -3.25
CA SER A 306 4.09 -4.75 -4.69
C SER A 306 3.04 -5.58 -5.43
N ASP A 307 2.43 -6.57 -4.76
CA ASP A 307 1.35 -7.35 -5.35
C ASP A 307 0.10 -6.51 -5.57
N ALA A 308 -0.19 -5.55 -4.68
CA ALA A 308 -1.31 -4.61 -4.87
C ALA A 308 -1.07 -3.65 -6.04
N ALA A 309 0.18 -3.47 -6.49
CA ALA A 309 0.55 -2.63 -7.62
C ALA A 309 0.46 -3.34 -8.98
N SER A 310 0.22 -4.66 -8.99
CA SER A 310 0.21 -5.49 -10.21
C SER A 310 -0.77 -5.00 -11.29
N LEU A 311 -0.37 -5.18 -12.55
CA LEU A 311 -1.22 -4.95 -13.71
C LEU A 311 -1.65 -6.24 -14.42
N LEU A 312 -1.24 -7.41 -13.93
CA LEU A 312 -1.36 -8.70 -14.62
C LEU A 312 -2.81 -9.02 -15.03
N SER A 313 -3.79 -8.63 -14.22
CA SER A 313 -5.22 -8.82 -14.47
C SER A 313 -5.94 -7.55 -14.96
N LEU A 314 -5.20 -6.48 -15.29
CA LEU A 314 -5.76 -5.17 -15.67
C LEU A 314 -5.46 -4.78 -17.12
N ALA A 315 -4.27 -5.11 -17.63
CA ALA A 315 -3.87 -4.80 -18.99
C ALA A 315 -2.94 -5.89 -19.57
N PRO A 316 -2.92 -6.08 -20.90
CA PRO A 316 -2.04 -7.03 -21.56
C PRO A 316 -0.57 -6.54 -21.57
N PRO A 317 0.43 -7.45 -21.74
CA PRO A 317 1.85 -7.07 -21.87
C PRO A 317 2.19 -6.20 -23.09
N SER A 318 1.25 -6.01 -24.02
CA SER A 318 1.39 -5.09 -25.16
C SER A 318 1.13 -3.64 -24.77
N HIS A 319 0.37 -3.38 -23.70
CA HIS A 319 -0.01 -2.03 -23.24
C HIS A 319 0.41 -1.76 -21.80
N SER A 320 1.01 -2.74 -21.13
CA SER A 320 1.42 -2.59 -19.73
C SER A 320 2.68 -3.35 -19.39
N LEU A 321 3.43 -2.77 -18.44
CA LEU A 321 4.66 -3.34 -17.89
C LEU A 321 4.66 -3.17 -16.37
N SER A 322 5.20 -4.13 -15.65
CA SER A 322 5.33 -4.09 -14.19
C SER A 322 6.75 -4.46 -13.80
N PHE A 323 7.46 -3.50 -13.22
CA PHE A 323 8.87 -3.63 -12.86
C PHE A 323 9.08 -3.45 -11.37
N PHE A 324 10.09 -4.12 -10.86
CA PHE A 324 10.64 -3.86 -9.54
C PHE A 324 11.91 -3.05 -9.68
N THR A 325 12.18 -2.14 -8.76
CA THR A 325 13.44 -1.40 -8.75
C THR A 325 14.67 -2.31 -8.64
N THR A 326 14.50 -3.53 -8.13
CA THR A 326 15.53 -4.58 -8.09
C THR A 326 15.82 -5.22 -9.45
N ALA A 327 14.90 -5.11 -10.41
CA ALA A 327 15.02 -5.68 -11.75
C ALA A 327 15.68 -4.70 -12.73
N ILE A 328 15.53 -3.39 -12.49
CA ILE A 328 16.00 -2.33 -13.39
C ILE A 328 17.53 -2.29 -13.36
N PRO A 329 18.21 -2.47 -14.52
CA PRO A 329 19.66 -2.34 -14.60
C PRO A 329 20.16 -0.99 -14.08
N GLY A 330 21.32 -0.98 -13.43
CA GLY A 330 21.88 0.24 -12.80
C GLY A 330 21.17 0.70 -11.52
N VAL A 331 19.99 0.15 -11.19
CA VAL A 331 19.28 0.37 -9.92
C VAL A 331 19.53 -0.81 -8.98
N TRP A 332 19.12 -2.03 -9.36
CA TRP A 332 19.31 -3.30 -8.65
C TRP A 332 19.11 -3.26 -7.12
N THR A 333 18.24 -2.38 -6.64
CA THR A 333 18.00 -2.21 -5.21
C THR A 333 16.53 -2.06 -4.92
N SER A 334 16.11 -2.63 -3.79
CA SER A 334 14.78 -2.43 -3.24
C SER A 334 14.70 -1.05 -2.59
N VAL A 335 13.75 -0.24 -3.04
CA VAL A 335 13.60 1.16 -2.62
C VAL A 335 12.37 1.30 -1.73
N ASP A 336 12.47 2.10 -0.67
CA ASP A 336 11.30 2.37 0.16
C ASP A 336 10.25 3.23 -0.56
N HIS A 337 9.04 3.29 0.02
CA HIS A 337 7.86 3.93 -0.58
C HIS A 337 8.08 5.40 -1.00
N LEU A 338 8.87 6.16 -0.23
CA LEU A 338 9.11 7.58 -0.48
C LEU A 338 10.40 7.79 -1.26
N ALA A 339 11.44 6.98 -1.02
CA ALA A 339 12.70 7.05 -1.74
C ALA A 339 12.60 6.73 -3.22
N ILE A 340 11.55 6.05 -3.65
CA ILE A 340 11.32 5.78 -5.08
C ILE A 340 11.30 7.06 -5.93
N LEU A 341 11.01 8.23 -5.33
CA LEU A 341 11.00 9.51 -6.03
C LEU A 341 12.35 10.25 -6.05
N TRP A 342 13.27 9.93 -5.14
CA TRP A 342 14.54 10.65 -5.01
C TRP A 342 15.78 9.77 -5.10
N CYS A 343 15.63 8.45 -5.15
CA CYS A 343 16.73 7.52 -5.34
C CYS A 343 17.50 7.87 -6.62
N ASP A 344 18.77 8.22 -6.45
CA ASP A 344 19.61 8.75 -7.53
C ASP A 344 19.74 7.78 -8.71
N GLN A 345 19.90 6.49 -8.43
CA GLN A 345 19.99 5.47 -9.49
C GLN A 345 18.71 5.42 -10.33
N LEU A 346 17.54 5.38 -9.68
CA LEU A 346 16.26 5.25 -10.37
C LEU A 346 15.88 6.53 -11.14
N ARG A 347 16.07 7.71 -10.54
CA ARG A 347 15.72 8.99 -11.20
C ARG A 347 16.52 9.19 -12.49
N GLN A 348 17.76 8.69 -12.56
CA GLN A 348 18.63 8.82 -13.74
C GLN A 348 18.13 7.97 -14.90
N VAL A 349 17.75 6.71 -14.62
CA VAL A 349 17.12 5.82 -15.61
C VAL A 349 15.82 6.45 -16.11
N LEU A 350 14.93 6.87 -15.19
CA LEU A 350 13.65 7.48 -15.55
C LEU A 350 13.79 8.75 -16.38
N ALA A 351 14.74 9.63 -16.04
CA ALA A 351 14.98 10.85 -16.79
C ALA A 351 15.31 10.59 -18.26
N LYS A 352 16.18 9.60 -18.53
CA LYS A 352 16.59 9.22 -19.88
C LYS A 352 15.46 8.52 -20.63
N THR A 353 14.73 7.62 -19.93
CA THR A 353 13.53 6.98 -20.48
C THR A 353 12.51 8.03 -20.93
N LEU A 354 12.20 9.02 -20.09
CA LEU A 354 11.24 10.08 -20.42
C LEU A 354 11.67 10.91 -21.63
N LEU A 355 12.94 11.29 -21.71
CA LEU A 355 13.48 12.06 -22.84
C LEU A 355 13.45 11.27 -24.16
N ASP A 356 13.69 9.96 -24.12
CA ASP A 356 13.69 9.12 -25.31
C ASP A 356 12.27 8.77 -25.77
N LEU A 357 11.35 8.60 -24.81
CA LEU A 357 9.94 8.26 -25.02
C LEU A 357 9.13 9.40 -25.65
N THR A 358 9.50 10.66 -25.38
CA THR A 358 8.80 11.82 -25.95
C THR A 358 9.25 12.13 -27.38
N ASP A 359 8.29 12.27 -28.28
CA ASP A 359 8.48 12.75 -29.65
C ASP A 359 7.66 14.03 -29.91
N PRO A 360 8.29 15.22 -29.78
CA PRO A 360 7.62 16.50 -29.93
C PRO A 360 7.18 16.79 -31.38
N ARG A 361 7.67 16.03 -32.37
CA ARG A 361 7.27 16.17 -33.78
C ARG A 361 5.83 15.72 -34.02
N LEU A 362 5.27 14.94 -33.09
CA LEU A 362 3.90 14.46 -33.13
C LEU A 362 3.02 15.28 -32.18
N PRO A 363 1.78 15.63 -32.56
CA PRO A 363 0.84 16.27 -31.63
C PRO A 363 0.56 15.43 -30.37
N ARG A 364 0.68 14.09 -30.47
CA ARG A 364 0.55 13.16 -29.33
C ARG A 364 1.79 13.10 -28.43
N GLN A 365 2.86 13.82 -28.79
CA GLN A 365 4.11 13.92 -28.01
C GLN A 365 4.85 12.61 -27.76
N VAL A 366 4.40 11.50 -28.34
CA VAL A 366 4.98 10.15 -28.22
C VAL A 366 4.66 9.37 -29.50
N GLY A 367 5.44 8.32 -29.79
CA GLY A 367 5.21 7.39 -30.89
C GLY A 367 4.05 6.41 -30.65
N GLU A 368 3.92 5.42 -31.53
CA GLU A 368 2.90 4.36 -31.41
C GLU A 368 3.12 3.47 -30.17
N VAL A 369 2.14 2.63 -29.83
CA VAL A 369 2.21 1.78 -28.62
C VAL A 369 3.43 0.85 -28.65
N GLU A 370 3.70 0.21 -29.79
CA GLU A 370 4.81 -0.73 -29.96
C GLU A 370 6.17 -0.07 -29.76
N GLU A 371 6.39 1.09 -30.39
CA GLU A 371 7.63 1.89 -30.24
C GLU A 371 7.85 2.32 -28.79
N ARG A 372 6.78 2.79 -28.11
CA ARG A 372 6.87 3.16 -26.69
C ARG A 372 7.25 1.98 -25.82
N MET A 373 6.66 0.82 -26.06
CA MET A 373 6.93 -0.40 -25.31
C MET A 373 8.35 -0.91 -25.55
N GLU A 374 8.88 -0.74 -26.77
CA GLU A 374 10.27 -1.02 -27.10
C GLU A 374 11.23 -0.11 -26.33
N ILE A 375 11.00 1.21 -26.34
CA ILE A 375 11.81 2.19 -25.58
C ILE A 375 11.76 1.89 -24.07
N LEU A 376 10.57 1.57 -23.55
CA LEU A 376 10.40 1.25 -22.13
C LEU A 376 11.17 -0.03 -21.75
N ARG A 377 11.10 -1.09 -22.56
CA ARG A 377 11.88 -2.31 -22.34
C ARG A 377 13.37 -2.07 -22.50
N SER A 378 13.77 -1.26 -23.48
CA SER A 378 15.17 -0.99 -23.73
C SER A 378 15.83 -0.32 -22.52
N HIS A 379 15.17 0.67 -21.90
CA HIS A 379 15.69 1.34 -20.70
C HIS A 379 15.52 0.51 -19.41
N LEU A 380 14.34 -0.06 -19.18
CA LEU A 380 13.99 -0.67 -17.88
C LEU A 380 14.38 -2.15 -17.76
N VAL A 381 14.60 -2.85 -18.88
CA VAL A 381 14.99 -4.28 -18.91
C VAL A 381 16.41 -4.45 -19.43
N ASN A 382 16.74 -3.82 -20.57
CA ASN A 382 18.04 -4.04 -21.23
C ASN A 382 19.12 -3.08 -20.72
N GLY A 383 18.74 -2.02 -19.99
CA GLY A 383 19.68 -1.05 -19.43
C GLY A 383 20.23 -0.05 -20.45
N HIS A 384 19.55 0.13 -21.59
CA HIS A 384 19.85 1.23 -22.50
C HIS A 384 19.71 2.55 -21.73
N GLY A 385 20.68 3.45 -21.83
CA GLY A 385 20.74 4.67 -21.01
C GLY A 385 21.62 4.57 -19.76
N ILE A 386 22.31 3.44 -19.53
CA ILE A 386 23.41 3.36 -18.56
C ILE A 386 24.74 3.45 -19.33
N SER A 387 25.75 4.10 -18.76
CA SER A 387 27.10 4.11 -19.34
C SER A 387 27.64 2.66 -19.41
N PRO A 388 28.24 2.22 -20.54
CA PRO A 388 28.69 2.98 -21.70
C PRO A 388 27.68 3.05 -22.87
N PHE A 389 26.52 2.38 -22.78
CA PHE A 389 25.49 2.36 -23.82
C PHE A 389 24.82 3.73 -24.07
N ASP A 390 25.08 4.70 -23.19
CA ASP A 390 24.66 6.11 -23.34
C ASP A 390 25.66 6.95 -24.16
N SER A 391 26.84 6.40 -24.51
CA SER A 391 27.85 7.13 -25.28
C SER A 391 27.60 7.01 -26.78
N GLU A 392 27.70 8.14 -27.51
CA GLU A 392 27.64 8.18 -28.98
C GLU A 392 28.78 7.42 -29.68
N ARG A 393 29.65 6.74 -28.90
CA ARG A 393 30.84 6.02 -29.34
C ARG A 393 30.62 4.52 -29.49
N SER A 394 29.39 4.00 -29.39
CA SER A 394 29.11 2.62 -29.80
C SER A 394 29.38 2.48 -31.30
N SER A 395 30.63 2.20 -31.64
CA SER A 395 30.99 1.75 -32.96
C SER A 395 30.37 0.36 -33.10
N ASP A 396 29.25 0.26 -33.80
CA ASP A 396 28.62 -1.01 -34.24
C ASP A 396 29.54 -1.84 -35.17
N ARG A 397 30.85 -1.58 -35.15
CA ARG A 397 31.80 -2.12 -36.11
C ARG A 397 32.64 -3.16 -35.40
N PHE A 398 32.33 -4.42 -35.69
CA PHE A 398 33.31 -5.49 -35.58
C PHE A 398 34.58 -5.04 -36.31
N HIS A 399 35.71 -5.00 -35.61
CA HIS A 399 36.95 -4.52 -36.19
C HIS A 399 37.61 -5.65 -36.97
N THR A 400 37.47 -5.66 -38.30
CA THR A 400 38.29 -6.50 -39.17
C THR A 400 39.64 -5.82 -39.35
N SER A 401 40.66 -6.27 -38.63
CA SER A 401 42.03 -5.87 -38.93
C SER A 401 42.40 -6.43 -40.32
N ASP A 402 42.71 -5.55 -41.27
CA ASP A 402 43.18 -5.86 -42.65
C ASP A 402 44.55 -6.58 -42.69
N SER A 403 45.02 -7.15 -41.59
CA SER A 403 46.30 -7.84 -41.50
C SER A 403 46.10 -9.34 -41.68
N SER A 404 46.34 -9.81 -42.89
CA SER A 404 46.52 -11.20 -43.33
C SER A 404 47.72 -11.91 -42.67
N GLY A 405 47.78 -11.89 -41.33
CA GLY A 405 48.77 -12.61 -40.52
C GLY A 405 48.08 -13.68 -39.67
N SER A 406 48.70 -14.87 -39.60
CA SER A 406 48.25 -16.05 -38.85
C SER A 406 48.07 -15.85 -37.34
N ASP A 407 48.52 -14.73 -36.79
CA ASP A 407 48.63 -14.48 -35.35
C ASP A 407 47.46 -13.67 -34.77
N SER A 408 46.40 -13.43 -35.55
CA SER A 408 45.26 -12.57 -35.16
C SER A 408 44.02 -13.32 -34.65
N TYR A 409 43.97 -14.66 -34.76
CA TYR A 409 42.82 -15.45 -34.32
C TYR A 409 43.21 -16.81 -33.71
N ASN A 410 42.48 -17.22 -32.68
CA ASN A 410 42.64 -18.50 -31.99
C ASN A 410 41.44 -19.41 -32.28
N ILE A 411 41.70 -20.61 -32.82
CA ILE A 411 40.66 -21.63 -33.07
C ILE A 411 40.66 -22.64 -31.94
N TYR A 412 39.50 -22.87 -31.33
CA TYR A 412 39.33 -23.80 -30.23
C TYR A 412 38.62 -25.10 -30.67
N PRO A 413 38.71 -26.18 -29.88
CA PRO A 413 37.90 -27.38 -30.12
C PRO A 413 36.39 -27.10 -30.03
N SER A 414 35.59 -27.91 -30.72
CA SER A 414 34.14 -27.76 -30.72
C SER A 414 33.55 -27.82 -29.31
N LEU A 415 32.64 -26.89 -29.01
CA LEU A 415 31.94 -26.78 -27.71
C LEU A 415 32.88 -26.66 -26.49
N SER A 416 34.11 -26.18 -26.67
CA SER A 416 35.05 -25.98 -25.55
C SER A 416 34.70 -24.72 -24.74
N PRO A 417 34.84 -24.76 -23.40
CA PRO A 417 34.73 -23.56 -22.58
C PRO A 417 35.94 -22.64 -22.83
N LEU A 418 35.71 -21.33 -22.80
CA LEU A 418 36.74 -20.31 -22.98
C LEU A 418 36.89 -19.52 -21.68
N ARG A 419 38.11 -19.38 -21.19
CA ARG A 419 38.43 -18.49 -20.07
C ARG A 419 39.61 -17.61 -20.44
N LEU A 420 39.41 -16.30 -20.31
CA LEU A 420 40.45 -15.29 -20.52
C LEU A 420 40.60 -14.49 -19.23
N SER A 421 41.84 -14.43 -18.75
CA SER A 421 42.24 -13.60 -17.62
C SER A 421 42.83 -12.28 -18.11
N ARG A 422 43.19 -11.39 -17.18
CA ARG A 422 43.78 -10.09 -17.52
C ARG A 422 44.99 -10.20 -18.44
N SER A 423 45.90 -11.15 -18.19
CA SER A 423 47.07 -11.35 -19.05
C SER A 423 46.69 -11.72 -20.49
N ASP A 424 45.58 -12.42 -20.68
CA ASP A 424 45.12 -12.86 -22.00
C ASP A 424 44.42 -11.73 -22.77
N LEU A 425 43.86 -10.76 -22.04
CA LEU A 425 43.14 -9.59 -22.57
C LEU A 425 44.05 -8.38 -22.82
N ASP A 426 45.13 -8.22 -22.04
CA ASP A 426 46.08 -7.09 -22.12
C ASP A 426 47.26 -7.34 -23.10
N ASP A 427 47.29 -8.48 -23.79
CA ASP A 427 48.42 -8.92 -24.61
C ASP A 427 48.35 -8.35 -26.05
N GLY A 428 48.71 -7.06 -26.14
CA GLY A 428 48.98 -6.32 -27.39
C GLY A 428 47.90 -5.30 -27.80
N PRO A 429 48.22 -4.37 -28.73
CA PRO A 429 47.32 -3.30 -29.17
C PRO A 429 46.27 -3.74 -30.22
N VAL A 430 46.17 -5.03 -30.53
CA VAL A 430 45.36 -5.57 -31.64
C VAL A 430 44.13 -6.29 -31.09
N PRO A 431 42.93 -6.16 -31.71
CA PRO A 431 41.76 -6.95 -31.33
C PRO A 431 42.04 -8.45 -31.45
N ARG A 432 41.63 -9.23 -30.44
CA ARG A 432 41.77 -10.70 -30.45
C ARG A 432 40.48 -11.35 -30.88
N ILE A 433 40.59 -12.35 -31.76
CA ILE A 433 39.45 -13.11 -32.28
C ILE A 433 39.56 -14.56 -31.81
N HIS A 434 38.51 -15.05 -31.14
CA HIS A 434 38.41 -16.43 -30.67
C HIS A 434 37.28 -17.13 -31.44
N VAL A 435 37.59 -18.22 -32.14
CA VAL A 435 36.65 -18.96 -32.98
C VAL A 435 36.38 -20.34 -32.37
N ILE A 436 35.10 -20.63 -32.11
CA ILE A 436 34.65 -21.90 -31.55
C ILE A 436 33.72 -22.59 -32.57
N PRO A 437 34.11 -23.74 -33.14
CA PRO A 437 33.24 -24.52 -34.02
C PRO A 437 32.01 -25.07 -33.28
N LEU A 438 30.85 -25.02 -33.93
CA LEU A 438 29.59 -25.59 -33.45
C LEU A 438 29.32 -26.92 -34.19
N ILE A 439 28.65 -27.86 -33.52
CA ILE A 439 28.37 -29.19 -34.09
C ILE A 439 27.01 -29.17 -34.81
N PRO A 440 26.92 -29.54 -36.11
CA PRO A 440 25.65 -29.62 -36.83
C PRO A 440 24.68 -30.66 -36.25
N HIS A 441 23.38 -30.37 -36.35
CA HIS A 441 22.25 -31.11 -35.74
C HIS A 441 22.26 -32.64 -35.97
N HIS A 442 22.74 -33.12 -37.13
CA HIS A 442 22.74 -34.55 -37.47
C HIS A 442 23.79 -35.40 -36.71
N SER A 443 24.78 -34.77 -36.09
CA SER A 443 25.92 -35.45 -35.43
C SER A 443 25.77 -35.59 -33.90
N GLN A 444 24.85 -34.86 -33.27
CA GLN A 444 24.75 -34.79 -31.80
C GLN A 444 23.93 -35.93 -31.15
N GLN A 445 23.07 -36.64 -31.91
CA GLN A 445 22.26 -37.75 -31.37
C GLN A 445 23.08 -38.90 -30.74
N LYS A 446 24.40 -38.94 -30.95
CA LYS A 446 25.30 -39.93 -30.36
C LYS A 446 26.15 -39.43 -29.18
N THR A 447 26.22 -38.12 -28.89
CA THR A 447 27.22 -37.57 -27.96
C THR A 447 26.66 -36.71 -26.82
N VAL A 448 25.47 -36.10 -26.95
CA VAL A 448 24.92 -35.22 -25.90
C VAL A 448 23.41 -35.47 -25.72
N SER A 449 22.99 -35.92 -24.53
CA SER A 449 21.59 -36.29 -24.22
C SER A 449 20.68 -35.13 -23.75
N GLY A 450 21.16 -33.88 -23.81
CA GLY A 450 20.50 -32.69 -23.27
C GLY A 450 20.54 -31.47 -24.21
N ALA A 451 19.65 -30.51 -24.00
CA ALA A 451 19.64 -29.25 -24.74
C ALA A 451 20.82 -28.38 -24.28
N LEU A 452 21.69 -27.99 -25.21
CA LEU A 452 22.88 -27.18 -24.93
C LEU A 452 22.56 -25.69 -24.93
N GLN A 453 23.11 -24.95 -23.98
CA GLN A 453 22.97 -23.50 -23.92
C GLN A 453 24.34 -22.87 -23.81
N PHE A 454 24.63 -21.89 -24.65
CA PHE A 454 25.84 -21.08 -24.54
C PHE A 454 25.62 -19.97 -23.52
N THR A 455 26.59 -19.78 -22.63
CA THR A 455 26.57 -18.70 -21.64
C THR A 455 27.95 -18.06 -21.53
N LEU A 456 28.01 -16.73 -21.49
CA LEU A 456 29.22 -15.95 -21.34
C LEU A 456 29.00 -14.87 -20.29
N LEU A 457 29.95 -14.72 -19.36
CA LEU A 457 29.99 -13.64 -18.37
C LEU A 457 31.34 -12.92 -18.45
N SER A 458 31.32 -11.60 -18.51
CA SER A 458 32.52 -10.77 -18.58
C SER A 458 32.28 -9.37 -18.00
N ASN A 459 33.34 -8.73 -17.52
CA ASN A 459 33.33 -7.29 -17.21
C ASN A 459 33.64 -6.41 -18.43
N LEU A 460 33.92 -7.01 -19.60
CA LEU A 460 33.94 -6.30 -20.87
C LEU A 460 32.51 -5.98 -21.29
N ILE A 461 32.27 -4.75 -21.74
CA ILE A 461 30.92 -4.32 -22.09
C ILE A 461 30.56 -4.83 -23.50
N ALA A 462 29.44 -5.55 -23.59
CA ALA A 462 28.93 -6.06 -24.86
C ALA A 462 28.63 -4.92 -25.84
N ASN A 463 28.95 -5.14 -27.12
CA ASN A 463 28.82 -4.16 -28.21
C ASN A 463 29.71 -2.90 -28.08
N ASP A 464 30.64 -2.88 -27.13
CA ASP A 464 31.64 -1.82 -26.97
C ASP A 464 33.06 -2.42 -27.01
N ARG A 465 33.38 -3.31 -26.06
CA ARG A 465 34.68 -3.99 -25.99
C ARG A 465 34.60 -5.51 -26.22
N LEU A 466 33.38 -6.04 -26.28
CA LEU A 466 33.09 -7.46 -26.48
C LEU A 466 32.05 -7.62 -27.59
N HIS A 467 32.44 -8.29 -28.68
CA HIS A 467 31.53 -8.63 -29.77
C HIS A 467 31.42 -10.15 -29.89
N VAL A 468 30.19 -10.66 -29.94
CA VAL A 468 29.91 -12.10 -30.12
C VAL A 468 29.04 -12.27 -31.34
N LEU A 469 29.52 -13.04 -32.32
CA LEU A 469 28.85 -13.30 -33.58
C LEU A 469 28.60 -14.80 -33.78
N LEU A 470 27.47 -15.14 -34.38
CA LEU A 470 27.15 -16.49 -34.87
C LEU A 470 27.18 -16.47 -36.39
N CYS A 471 27.93 -17.39 -37.00
CA CYS A 471 28.22 -17.34 -38.43
C CYS A 471 28.03 -18.69 -39.13
N ASN A 472 27.70 -18.64 -40.41
CA ASN A 472 27.51 -19.81 -41.26
C ASN A 472 28.61 -19.88 -42.35
N GLY A 473 29.04 -21.08 -42.73
CA GLY A 473 30.12 -21.29 -43.69
C GLY A 473 31.47 -21.59 -43.02
N SER A 474 32.56 -21.17 -43.67
CA SER A 474 33.94 -21.45 -43.26
C SER A 474 34.71 -20.17 -42.91
N TYR A 475 35.26 -20.11 -41.70
CA TYR A 475 36.17 -19.04 -41.31
C TYR A 475 37.54 -19.23 -42.00
N PRO A 476 38.19 -18.18 -42.55
CA PRO A 476 37.82 -16.76 -42.55
C PRO A 476 37.09 -16.29 -43.83
N LYS A 477 36.74 -17.18 -44.76
CA LYS A 477 36.30 -16.81 -46.13
C LYS A 477 34.89 -16.22 -46.22
N ASP A 478 33.96 -16.70 -45.39
CA ASP A 478 32.53 -16.36 -45.49
C ASP A 478 32.08 -15.32 -44.43
N PHE A 479 33.02 -14.63 -43.78
CA PHE A 479 32.82 -13.92 -42.50
C PHE A 479 31.95 -12.64 -42.56
N LEU A 480 31.87 -11.95 -43.71
CA LEU A 480 31.22 -10.62 -43.78
C LEU A 480 29.75 -10.65 -44.23
N GLU A 481 29.25 -11.77 -44.79
CA GLU A 481 27.90 -11.82 -45.38
C GLU A 481 26.91 -12.72 -44.61
N SER A 482 27.37 -13.61 -43.72
CA SER A 482 26.54 -14.67 -43.10
C SER A 482 26.52 -14.69 -41.56
N CYS A 483 26.90 -13.58 -40.90
CA CYS A 483 27.01 -13.50 -39.44
C CYS A 483 25.90 -12.67 -38.78
N HIS A 484 25.38 -13.18 -37.65
CA HIS A 484 24.40 -12.50 -36.80
C HIS A 484 25.06 -12.08 -35.47
N SER A 485 24.89 -10.81 -35.09
CA SER A 485 25.42 -10.29 -33.82
C SER A 485 24.57 -10.72 -32.62
N VAL A 486 25.18 -11.49 -31.73
CA VAL A 486 24.58 -11.91 -30.45
C VAL A 486 24.75 -10.80 -29.41
N SER A 487 25.91 -10.14 -29.38
CA SER A 487 26.20 -9.07 -28.42
C SER A 487 25.35 -7.82 -28.61
N ALA A 488 24.92 -7.52 -29.84
CA ALA A 488 24.03 -6.39 -30.13
C ALA A 488 22.53 -6.73 -29.99
N SER A 489 22.18 -8.02 -29.88
CA SER A 489 20.80 -8.46 -29.76
C SER A 489 20.34 -8.43 -28.30
N SER A 490 19.29 -7.66 -28.02
CA SER A 490 18.64 -7.59 -26.70
C SER A 490 18.02 -8.91 -26.24
N ASN A 491 17.82 -9.87 -27.15
CA ASN A 491 17.26 -11.18 -26.79
C ASN A 491 18.30 -12.10 -26.15
N TYR A 492 19.60 -11.84 -26.38
CA TYR A 492 20.68 -12.70 -25.93
C TYR A 492 21.60 -12.02 -24.92
N SER A 493 21.75 -10.69 -24.99
CA SER A 493 22.65 -9.91 -24.13
C SER A 493 21.86 -9.13 -23.07
N TYR A 494 22.24 -9.27 -21.79
CA TYR A 494 21.70 -8.45 -20.71
C TYR A 494 22.73 -8.13 -19.63
N LEU A 495 22.46 -7.07 -18.86
CA LEU A 495 23.35 -6.56 -17.82
C LEU A 495 23.09 -7.22 -16.47
N VAL A 496 24.17 -7.53 -15.77
CA VAL A 496 24.18 -8.14 -14.43
C VAL A 496 25.00 -7.25 -13.49
N PRO A 497 24.61 -7.08 -12.22
CA PRO A 497 25.43 -6.33 -11.26
C PRO A 497 26.77 -7.02 -11.02
N GLU A 498 27.82 -6.22 -10.85
CA GLU A 498 29.12 -6.76 -10.45
C GLU A 498 29.07 -7.35 -9.03
N SER A 499 29.71 -8.52 -8.86
CA SER A 499 29.75 -9.25 -7.61
C SER A 499 31.20 -9.42 -7.15
N ARG A 500 31.61 -8.65 -6.12
CA ARG A 500 32.96 -8.68 -5.54
C ARG A 500 33.00 -9.31 -4.15
N PHE A 501 34.13 -9.91 -3.80
CA PHE A 501 34.36 -10.50 -2.47
C PHE A 501 34.48 -9.42 -1.37
N ASP A 502 35.10 -8.29 -1.68
CA ASP A 502 35.26 -7.14 -0.78
C ASP A 502 34.13 -6.11 -0.98
N LEU A 503 33.24 -6.01 0.02
CA LEU A 503 32.04 -5.15 0.01
C LEU A 503 32.33 -3.65 0.26
N SER A 504 33.55 -3.28 0.63
CA SER A 504 33.92 -1.95 1.14
C SER A 504 34.05 -0.84 0.09
N SER A 505 34.09 -1.18 -1.20
CA SER A 505 34.45 -0.23 -2.28
C SER A 505 33.27 0.36 -3.06
N ALA A 506 32.05 -0.17 -2.91
CA ALA A 506 30.89 0.32 -3.69
C ALA A 506 30.37 1.71 -3.24
N ALA A 507 30.83 2.23 -2.10
CA ALA A 507 30.30 3.46 -1.47
C ALA A 507 31.32 4.60 -1.32
N LYS A 508 32.58 4.43 -1.74
CA LYS A 508 33.63 5.45 -1.57
C LYS A 508 34.19 5.89 -2.93
N HIS A 509 33.45 6.75 -3.62
CA HIS A 509 34.09 7.72 -4.51
C HIS A 509 34.08 9.08 -3.81
N SER A 510 35.27 9.64 -3.65
CA SER A 510 35.57 10.81 -2.81
C SER A 510 35.09 12.16 -3.39
N ASP A 511 34.57 12.20 -4.61
CA ASP A 511 34.44 13.44 -5.38
C ASP A 511 33.01 13.95 -5.57
N GLY A 512 32.01 13.42 -4.85
CA GLY A 512 30.63 13.95 -4.90
C GLY A 512 29.92 13.82 -6.26
N HIS A 513 30.58 13.28 -7.27
CA HIS A 513 30.00 12.85 -8.53
C HIS A 513 29.48 11.42 -8.42
N PRO A 514 28.30 11.09 -8.99
CA PRO A 514 27.76 9.74 -8.95
C PRO A 514 28.71 8.80 -9.72
N GLY A 515 29.53 8.05 -8.99
CA GLY A 515 30.33 6.96 -9.55
C GLY A 515 29.42 5.95 -10.25
N GLN A 516 29.86 5.46 -11.41
CA GLN A 516 29.13 4.49 -12.21
C GLN A 516 28.94 3.20 -11.39
N THR A 517 27.75 2.62 -11.43
CA THR A 517 27.53 1.29 -10.88
C THR A 517 28.31 0.30 -11.73
N PRO A 518 29.24 -0.49 -11.16
CA PRO A 518 29.98 -1.45 -11.96
C PRO A 518 29.03 -2.55 -12.46
N ILE A 519 29.20 -2.94 -13.73
CA ILE A 519 28.30 -3.83 -14.47
C ILE A 519 29.08 -4.99 -15.09
N LEU A 520 28.41 -6.12 -15.27
CA LEU A 520 28.88 -7.28 -16.02
C LEU A 520 27.95 -7.50 -17.22
N SER A 521 28.53 -7.89 -18.35
CA SER A 521 27.78 -8.36 -19.52
C SER A 521 27.56 -9.85 -19.39
N TYR A 522 26.30 -10.28 -19.50
CA TYR A 522 25.94 -11.68 -19.58
C TYR A 522 25.24 -11.96 -20.92
N ILE A 523 25.81 -12.89 -21.69
CA ILE A 523 25.28 -13.30 -22.99
C ILE A 523 24.83 -14.75 -22.89
N THR A 524 23.62 -15.02 -23.37
CA THR A 524 23.07 -16.37 -23.44
C THR A 524 22.44 -16.64 -24.79
N CYS A 525 22.75 -17.80 -25.37
CA CYS A 525 22.15 -18.27 -26.61
C CYS A 525 21.56 -19.68 -26.39
N PRO A 526 20.24 -19.87 -26.63
CA PRO A 526 19.60 -21.17 -26.46
C PRO A 526 19.99 -22.12 -27.59
N ASP A 527 19.82 -23.42 -27.33
CA ASP A 527 20.11 -24.50 -28.28
C ASP A 527 19.46 -24.25 -29.64
N SER A 528 18.20 -23.81 -29.63
CA SER A 528 17.36 -23.55 -30.80
C SER A 528 17.97 -22.60 -31.82
N ASP A 529 18.87 -21.72 -31.38
CA ASP A 529 19.52 -20.73 -32.24
C ASP A 529 20.97 -21.10 -32.54
N LEU A 530 21.64 -21.84 -31.66
CA LEU A 530 23.02 -22.30 -31.87
C LEU A 530 23.16 -23.23 -33.06
N TRP A 531 22.22 -24.18 -33.26
CA TRP A 531 22.33 -25.18 -34.34
C TRP A 531 22.14 -24.61 -35.74
N LYS A 532 21.64 -23.38 -35.87
CA LYS A 532 21.47 -22.69 -37.16
C LYS A 532 22.79 -22.24 -37.78
N TYR A 533 23.88 -22.27 -37.02
CA TYR A 533 25.18 -21.71 -37.38
C TYR A 533 26.30 -22.76 -37.25
N ASN A 534 27.40 -22.56 -37.99
CA ASN A 534 28.52 -23.50 -38.01
C ASN A 534 29.62 -23.15 -37.01
N TYR A 535 29.82 -21.87 -36.68
CA TYR A 535 30.84 -21.44 -35.73
C TYR A 535 30.44 -20.15 -35.03
N MET A 536 31.02 -19.94 -33.85
CA MET A 536 30.87 -18.73 -33.05
C MET A 536 32.19 -17.97 -33.01
N VAL A 537 32.10 -16.64 -33.08
CA VAL A 537 33.26 -15.74 -33.03
C VAL A 537 33.10 -14.80 -31.85
N ILE A 538 34.12 -14.74 -30.99
CA ILE A 538 34.20 -13.82 -29.85
C ILE A 538 35.39 -12.90 -30.10
N GLN A 539 35.13 -11.60 -30.26
CA GLN A 539 36.14 -10.57 -30.40
C GLN A 539 36.23 -9.74 -29.12
N THR A 540 37.45 -9.57 -28.61
CA THR A 540 37.77 -8.71 -27.48
C THR A 540 38.68 -7.55 -27.93
N LEU A 541 38.37 -6.35 -27.46
CA LEU A 541 39.16 -5.15 -27.72
C LEU A 541 40.05 -4.82 -26.50
N PRO A 542 41.32 -4.41 -26.73
CA PRO A 542 42.25 -4.10 -25.64
C PRO A 542 41.81 -2.87 -24.83
N ILE A 543 42.23 -2.81 -23.56
CA ILE A 543 41.88 -1.72 -22.63
C ILE A 543 42.69 -0.48 -22.99
N SER A 544 42.06 0.55 -23.58
CA SER A 544 42.73 1.78 -24.03
C SER A 544 43.07 2.77 -22.91
N ASP A 545 42.40 2.70 -21.74
CA ASP A 545 42.57 3.65 -20.64
C ASP A 545 43.36 3.03 -19.47
N VAL A 546 44.62 3.43 -19.33
CA VAL A 546 45.57 3.01 -18.28
C VAL A 546 45.16 3.48 -16.86
N SER A 547 44.08 4.25 -16.72
CA SER A 547 43.69 4.92 -15.46
C SER A 547 42.73 4.13 -14.55
N THR A 548 42.17 2.99 -14.97
CA THR A 548 41.28 2.19 -14.11
C THR A 548 41.94 0.87 -13.71
N SER A 549 42.00 0.64 -12.40
CA SER A 549 42.53 -0.58 -11.73
C SER A 549 41.63 -1.82 -11.94
N GLU A 550 40.97 -1.97 -13.08
CA GLU A 550 40.00 -3.05 -13.31
C GLU A 550 40.67 -4.28 -13.94
N SER A 551 40.56 -5.43 -13.27
CA SER A 551 41.02 -6.72 -13.79
C SER A 551 40.02 -7.27 -14.81
N GLY A 552 40.36 -7.26 -16.10
CA GLY A 552 39.54 -7.88 -17.15
C GLY A 552 39.40 -9.40 -16.96
N PHE A 553 38.20 -9.95 -17.15
CA PHE A 553 37.96 -11.39 -17.25
C PHE A 553 36.84 -11.71 -18.25
N LEU A 554 36.91 -12.88 -18.88
CA LEU A 554 35.85 -13.45 -19.71
C LEU A 554 35.76 -14.95 -19.46
N ILE A 555 34.56 -15.42 -19.12
CA ILE A 555 34.27 -16.85 -18.93
C ILE A 555 33.09 -17.21 -19.84
N ALA A 556 33.28 -18.17 -20.73
CA ALA A 556 32.26 -18.71 -21.61
C ALA A 556 32.20 -20.23 -21.50
N GLU A 557 30.99 -20.79 -21.45
CA GLU A 557 30.75 -22.23 -21.34
C GLU A 557 29.54 -22.67 -22.17
N PHE A 558 29.56 -23.95 -22.57
CA PHE A 558 28.40 -24.65 -23.12
C PHE A 558 27.83 -25.54 -22.03
N ARG A 559 26.68 -25.15 -21.47
CA ARG A 559 26.04 -25.88 -20.37
C ARG A 559 24.93 -26.80 -20.88
N ASP A 560 24.78 -27.96 -20.25
CA ASP A 560 23.62 -28.83 -20.43
C ASP A 560 22.50 -28.40 -19.45
N VAL A 561 21.40 -27.89 -19.99
CA VAL A 561 20.30 -27.31 -19.20
C VAL A 561 19.67 -28.35 -18.27
N LYS A 562 19.57 -29.62 -18.68
CA LYS A 562 18.93 -30.66 -17.84
C LYS A 562 19.79 -31.03 -16.64
N ASN A 563 21.10 -31.03 -16.81
CA ASN A 563 22.04 -31.42 -15.75
C ASN A 563 22.37 -30.29 -14.77
N THR A 564 22.13 -29.03 -15.18
CA THR A 564 22.39 -27.83 -14.36
C THR A 564 21.13 -27.22 -13.75
N SER A 565 19.95 -27.77 -14.05
CA SER A 565 18.67 -27.37 -13.45
C SER A 565 18.16 -28.42 -12.48
N THR A 566 17.86 -28.01 -11.25
CA THR A 566 17.27 -28.84 -10.21
C THR A 566 15.89 -28.31 -9.85
N SER A 567 14.84 -29.13 -9.97
CA SER A 567 13.49 -28.77 -9.53
C SER A 567 13.20 -29.34 -8.15
N LEU A 568 12.81 -28.48 -7.22
CA LEU A 568 12.33 -28.85 -5.90
C LEU A 568 10.79 -28.79 -5.89
N SER A 569 10.17 -29.97 -5.77
CA SER A 569 8.72 -30.14 -5.76
C SER A 569 8.13 -30.31 -4.35
N ASP A 570 8.91 -30.04 -3.30
CA ASP A 570 8.47 -30.12 -1.90
C ASP A 570 7.16 -29.34 -1.70
N SER A 571 6.20 -29.94 -1.00
CA SER A 571 4.94 -29.27 -0.69
C SER A 571 5.17 -27.96 0.08
N LEU A 572 4.30 -26.95 -0.10
CA LEU A 572 4.39 -25.71 0.70
C LEU A 572 4.39 -25.98 2.21
N TRP A 573 3.59 -26.95 2.64
CA TRP A 573 3.55 -27.39 4.03
C TRP A 573 4.90 -27.89 4.51
N SER A 574 5.55 -28.76 3.73
CA SER A 574 6.84 -29.33 4.13
C SER A 574 7.94 -28.28 4.15
N LEU A 575 7.95 -27.40 3.16
CA LEU A 575 8.89 -26.29 3.09
C LEU A 575 8.69 -25.28 4.22
N ALA A 576 7.43 -25.00 4.62
CA ALA A 576 7.13 -24.06 5.70
C ALA A 576 7.46 -24.60 7.10
N LEU A 577 7.23 -25.90 7.36
CA LEU A 577 7.43 -26.51 8.67
C LEU A 577 8.85 -27.01 8.91
N TRP A 578 9.44 -27.68 7.92
CA TRP A 578 10.74 -28.37 8.08
C TRP A 578 11.85 -27.70 7.27
N GLY A 579 11.51 -26.87 6.27
CA GLY A 579 12.47 -26.34 5.32
C GLY A 579 12.95 -27.40 4.34
N THR A 580 13.89 -27.03 3.48
CA THR A 580 14.59 -27.96 2.57
C THR A 580 16.08 -27.64 2.54
N GLU A 581 16.90 -28.66 2.37
CA GLU A 581 18.36 -28.55 2.39
C GLU A 581 18.96 -29.36 1.23
N LEU A 582 19.86 -28.71 0.50
CA LEU A 582 20.63 -29.29 -0.60
C LEU A 582 22.09 -29.25 -0.21
N ASP A 583 22.66 -30.41 0.14
CA ASP A 583 24.05 -30.53 0.60
C ASP A 583 25.10 -30.39 -0.52
N LYS A 584 24.72 -30.76 -1.76
CA LYS A 584 25.62 -30.75 -2.91
C LYS A 584 25.02 -29.96 -4.09
N PHE A 585 25.32 -28.67 -4.17
CA PHE A 585 24.91 -27.82 -5.29
C PHE A 585 26.07 -26.96 -5.84
N PRO A 586 26.20 -26.82 -7.17
CA PRO A 586 25.59 -27.66 -8.21
C PRO A 586 26.15 -29.08 -8.22
N SER A 587 25.41 -30.03 -8.83
CA SER A 587 25.85 -31.43 -8.99
C SER A 587 27.09 -31.59 -9.88
N ARG A 588 27.37 -30.60 -10.74
CA ARG A 588 28.55 -30.48 -11.61
C ARG A 588 29.05 -29.03 -11.61
N SER A 589 30.36 -28.83 -11.70
CA SER A 589 30.95 -27.50 -11.89
C SER A 589 30.44 -26.90 -13.20
N SER A 590 29.74 -25.77 -13.09
CA SER A 590 29.21 -24.97 -14.19
C SER A 590 29.09 -23.54 -13.69
N MET A 591 29.32 -22.55 -14.55
CA MET A 591 29.20 -21.14 -14.18
C MET A 591 27.76 -20.81 -13.79
N VAL A 592 26.78 -21.39 -14.50
CA VAL A 592 25.35 -21.09 -14.29
C VAL A 592 24.54 -22.32 -13.88
N SER A 593 23.96 -22.25 -12.69
CA SER A 593 23.14 -23.30 -12.08
C SER A 593 21.74 -22.78 -11.77
N GLU A 594 20.70 -23.60 -11.95
CA GLU A 594 19.30 -23.18 -11.74
C GLU A 594 18.58 -24.07 -10.73
N ILE A 595 17.84 -23.46 -9.79
CA ILE A 595 16.95 -24.15 -8.84
C ILE A 595 15.53 -23.64 -9.05
N ARG A 596 14.59 -24.54 -9.33
CA ARG A 596 13.17 -24.21 -9.42
C ARG A 596 12.43 -24.60 -8.14
N LEU A 597 11.85 -23.63 -7.46
CA LEU A 597 11.01 -23.80 -6.29
C LEU A 597 9.54 -23.74 -6.71
N GLU A 598 9.00 -24.86 -7.20
CA GLU A 598 7.70 -24.89 -7.89
C GLU A 598 6.51 -24.54 -6.99
N LYS A 599 6.61 -24.89 -5.70
CA LYS A 599 5.51 -24.72 -4.75
C LYS A 599 5.50 -23.35 -4.07
N ILE A 600 6.54 -22.51 -4.18
CA ILE A 600 6.51 -21.14 -3.62
C ILE A 600 5.69 -20.22 -4.54
N ASP A 601 4.37 -20.40 -4.54
CA ASP A 601 3.45 -19.67 -5.41
C ASP A 601 2.64 -18.59 -4.67
N SER A 602 2.67 -18.52 -3.33
CA SER A 602 2.00 -17.49 -2.53
C SER A 602 2.94 -16.36 -2.08
N SER A 603 2.50 -15.11 -2.27
CA SER A 603 3.23 -13.88 -1.92
C SER A 603 3.18 -13.53 -0.44
N LEU A 604 2.24 -14.14 0.32
CA LEU A 604 2.13 -13.93 1.76
C LEU A 604 3.31 -14.54 2.53
N LEU A 605 3.96 -15.55 1.96
CA LEU A 605 5.08 -16.25 2.57
C LEU A 605 6.42 -15.70 2.07
N ALA A 606 7.38 -15.60 2.96
CA ALA A 606 8.76 -15.25 2.67
C ALA A 606 9.69 -16.34 3.21
N PHE A 607 10.67 -16.74 2.42
CA PHE A 607 11.63 -17.78 2.77
C PHE A 607 13.04 -17.21 2.83
N ARG A 608 13.79 -17.57 3.86
CA ARG A 608 15.21 -17.27 3.97
C ARG A 608 16.01 -18.40 3.33
N LEU A 609 16.79 -18.05 2.32
CA LEU A 609 17.81 -18.90 1.72
C LEU A 609 19.15 -18.58 2.39
N GLU A 610 19.84 -19.61 2.88
CA GLU A 610 21.18 -19.54 3.43
C GLU A 610 22.10 -20.38 2.55
N LEU A 611 23.19 -19.75 2.09
CA LEU A 611 24.23 -20.37 1.29
C LEU A 611 25.45 -20.59 2.19
N GLU A 612 25.65 -21.83 2.63
CA GLU A 612 26.83 -22.24 3.39
C GLU A 612 27.95 -22.61 2.41
N ARG A 613 29.11 -21.95 2.58
CA ARG A 613 30.32 -22.18 1.77
C ARG A 613 31.15 -23.28 2.42
N ALA A 614 31.72 -24.17 1.61
CA ALA A 614 32.69 -25.15 2.10
C ALA A 614 33.96 -24.43 2.61
N GLN A 615 34.61 -24.99 3.63
CA GLN A 615 35.86 -24.46 4.17
C GLN A 615 36.94 -24.45 3.07
N GLY A 616 37.51 -23.27 2.76
CA GLY A 616 38.54 -23.09 1.73
C GLY A 616 38.11 -22.28 0.49
N CYS A 617 36.82 -22.03 0.28
CA CYS A 617 36.33 -21.28 -0.89
C CYS A 617 36.35 -19.75 -0.73
N ASP A 618 37.32 -19.15 -0.01
CA ASP A 618 37.19 -17.75 0.39
C ASP A 618 37.84 -16.70 -0.52
N ARG A 619 38.72 -17.04 -1.48
CA ARG A 619 39.49 -16.01 -2.23
C ARG A 619 39.97 -16.31 -3.68
N GLU A 620 39.66 -17.46 -4.29
CA GLU A 620 40.27 -17.86 -5.57
C GLU A 620 39.33 -17.82 -6.80
N GLY A 621 38.58 -16.73 -7.00
CA GLY A 621 37.69 -16.57 -8.17
C GLY A 621 37.72 -15.17 -8.78
N ASP A 622 37.38 -15.07 -10.07
CA ASP A 622 37.32 -13.79 -10.80
C ASP A 622 36.13 -12.93 -10.34
N PHE A 623 35.07 -13.56 -9.80
CA PHE A 623 33.90 -12.89 -9.23
C PHE A 623 33.28 -13.69 -8.07
N ALA A 624 32.58 -13.00 -7.16
CA ALA A 624 31.90 -13.62 -6.03
C ALA A 624 30.57 -14.27 -6.42
N PRO A 625 30.13 -15.36 -5.75
CA PRO A 625 28.86 -16.02 -6.06
C PRO A 625 27.70 -15.04 -6.02
N MET A 626 26.87 -15.02 -7.05
CA MET A 626 25.69 -14.18 -7.12
C MET A 626 24.46 -15.00 -7.49
N MET A 627 23.30 -14.50 -7.11
CA MET A 627 22.02 -15.16 -7.36
C MET A 627 21.02 -14.17 -7.94
N GLN A 628 20.25 -14.60 -8.93
CA GLN A 628 19.08 -13.89 -9.45
C GLN A 628 17.84 -14.71 -9.10
N GLN A 629 16.87 -14.04 -8.52
CA GLN A 629 15.53 -14.55 -8.28
C GLN A 629 14.62 -14.07 -9.42
N ILE A 630 13.87 -14.97 -10.05
CA ILE A 630 12.90 -14.69 -11.11
C ILE A 630 11.53 -15.26 -10.69
N SER A 631 10.46 -14.46 -10.77
CA SER A 631 9.10 -14.93 -10.51
C SER A 631 8.50 -15.64 -11.74
N GLY A 632 7.81 -16.76 -11.55
CA GLY A 632 7.33 -17.61 -12.64
C GLY A 632 6.19 -17.02 -13.50
N LEU A 633 5.48 -15.99 -13.03
CA LEU A 633 4.31 -15.42 -13.73
C LEU A 633 4.64 -14.24 -14.66
N GLN A 634 5.82 -13.62 -14.51
CA GLN A 634 6.24 -12.48 -15.32
C GLN A 634 7.77 -12.48 -15.49
N LEU A 635 8.24 -12.64 -16.72
CA LEU A 635 9.68 -12.66 -17.09
C LEU A 635 10.40 -11.33 -16.77
N GLU A 636 9.66 -10.25 -16.51
CA GLU A 636 10.18 -8.90 -16.26
C GLU A 636 10.39 -8.61 -14.76
N GLU A 637 10.11 -9.57 -13.86
CA GLU A 637 10.49 -9.48 -12.45
C GLU A 637 11.77 -10.27 -12.18
N SER A 638 12.83 -9.54 -11.85
CA SER A 638 14.06 -10.13 -11.34
C SER A 638 14.61 -9.38 -10.13
N LYS A 639 15.36 -10.10 -9.30
CA LYS A 639 16.05 -9.53 -8.15
C LYS A 639 17.42 -10.16 -8.02
N PHE A 640 18.45 -9.33 -8.03
CA PHE A 640 19.83 -9.78 -7.92
C PHE A 640 20.35 -9.70 -6.48
N HIS A 641 21.18 -10.66 -6.13
CA HIS A 641 21.86 -10.81 -4.85
C HIS A 641 23.35 -11.02 -5.12
N PRO A 642 24.15 -9.93 -5.27
CA PRO A 642 25.59 -10.03 -5.42
C PRO A 642 26.24 -10.51 -4.11
N ASN A 643 27.33 -11.28 -4.22
CA ASN A 643 28.06 -11.92 -3.11
C ASN A 643 27.11 -12.59 -2.09
N VAL A 644 26.18 -13.40 -2.60
CA VAL A 644 25.11 -13.97 -1.78
C VAL A 644 25.67 -14.87 -0.68
N ARG A 645 25.14 -14.70 0.53
CA ARG A 645 25.35 -15.56 1.72
C ARG A 645 24.03 -15.93 2.34
N SER A 646 23.13 -14.96 2.43
CA SER A 646 21.73 -15.17 2.73
C SER A 646 20.88 -14.26 1.86
N ALA A 647 19.67 -14.70 1.55
CA ALA A 647 18.72 -13.95 0.75
C ALA A 647 17.31 -14.24 1.22
N ILE A 648 16.43 -13.23 1.16
CA ILE A 648 14.99 -13.50 1.28
C ILE A 648 14.40 -13.68 -0.11
N VAL A 649 13.84 -14.87 -0.30
CA VAL A 649 13.12 -15.35 -1.47
C VAL A 649 11.62 -15.27 -1.20
N SER A 650 10.89 -14.64 -2.11
CA SER A 650 9.43 -14.65 -2.06
C SER A 650 8.84 -14.50 -3.43
N ASN A 651 7.71 -15.14 -3.68
CA ASN A 651 6.98 -14.93 -4.91
C ASN A 651 6.18 -13.63 -4.86
N HIS A 652 5.98 -13.01 -6.01
CA HIS A 652 5.09 -11.87 -6.20
C HIS A 652 4.03 -12.22 -7.24
N PHE A 653 3.01 -11.38 -7.35
CA PHE A 653 1.83 -11.58 -8.20
C PHE A 653 1.10 -12.90 -7.92
N SER A 654 1.09 -13.30 -6.65
CA SER A 654 0.33 -14.47 -6.25
C SER A 654 -1.17 -14.20 -6.15
N ARG A 655 -1.91 -15.30 -6.04
CA ARG A 655 -3.37 -15.31 -5.87
C ARG A 655 -3.87 -14.71 -4.57
N ALA A 656 -2.97 -14.43 -3.61
CA ALA A 656 -3.33 -13.82 -2.33
C ALA A 656 -3.85 -12.38 -2.48
N TYR A 657 -3.46 -11.68 -3.55
CA TYR A 657 -3.92 -10.30 -3.81
C TYR A 657 -4.96 -10.20 -4.92
N SER A 658 -4.92 -11.08 -5.92
CA SER A 658 -5.92 -11.15 -6.98
C SER A 658 -6.37 -12.59 -7.15
N PRO A 659 -7.66 -12.90 -6.97
CA PRO A 659 -8.15 -14.25 -7.19
C PRO A 659 -8.28 -14.59 -8.68
N ILE A 660 -8.07 -13.60 -9.57
CA ILE A 660 -8.19 -13.72 -11.02
C ILE A 660 -7.03 -14.55 -11.56
N LEU A 661 -7.35 -15.60 -12.33
CA LEU A 661 -6.38 -16.46 -12.97
C LEU A 661 -6.12 -16.00 -14.40
N ARG A 662 -4.86 -15.95 -14.81
CA ARG A 662 -4.49 -15.92 -16.23
C ARG A 662 -4.13 -17.34 -16.64
N LYS A 663 -4.73 -17.86 -17.71
CA LYS A 663 -4.32 -19.15 -18.30
C LYS A 663 -2.88 -19.00 -18.80
N THR A 664 -1.95 -19.66 -18.11
CA THR A 664 -0.54 -19.66 -18.51
C THR A 664 -0.38 -20.56 -19.71
N ARG A 665 0.16 -20.04 -20.83
CA ARG A 665 0.61 -20.90 -21.93
C ARG A 665 1.65 -21.88 -21.39
N VAL A 666 1.52 -23.11 -21.88
CA VAL A 666 2.34 -24.31 -21.62
C VAL A 666 3.83 -23.98 -21.42
N GLY A 667 4.42 -24.39 -20.28
CA GLY A 667 5.88 -24.48 -20.09
C GLY A 667 6.48 -23.77 -18.86
N TYR A 668 5.86 -22.70 -18.35
CA TYR A 668 6.34 -22.03 -17.12
C TYR A 668 5.50 -22.51 -15.92
N GLY A 669 5.95 -23.58 -15.26
CA GLY A 669 5.41 -23.98 -13.95
C GLY A 669 5.41 -22.83 -12.93
N GLY A 670 4.43 -22.81 -12.03
CA GLY A 670 4.37 -21.82 -10.95
C GLY A 670 5.61 -21.84 -10.05
N GLY A 671 5.74 -20.82 -9.20
CA GLY A 671 6.84 -20.76 -8.22
C GLY A 671 7.91 -19.71 -8.53
N VAL A 672 9.09 -19.92 -7.95
CA VAL A 672 10.26 -19.03 -8.08
C VAL A 672 11.43 -19.78 -8.71
N LEU A 673 12.09 -19.18 -9.70
CA LEU A 673 13.34 -19.67 -10.28
C LEU A 673 14.51 -18.91 -9.67
N LEU A 674 15.49 -19.65 -9.16
CA LEU A 674 16.75 -19.11 -8.64
C LEU A 674 17.89 -19.50 -9.58
N ARG A 675 18.50 -18.51 -10.20
CA ARG A 675 19.69 -18.68 -11.04
C ARG A 675 20.92 -18.26 -10.26
N PHE A 676 21.91 -19.11 -10.18
CA PHE A 676 23.19 -18.84 -9.51
C PHE A 676 24.28 -18.70 -10.55
N TRP A 677 25.14 -17.69 -10.36
CA TRP A 677 26.43 -17.60 -11.03
C TRP A 677 27.51 -17.75 -9.98
N HIS A 678 28.46 -18.63 -10.25
CA HIS A 678 29.66 -18.80 -9.44
C HIS A 678 30.81 -19.14 -10.38
N ASP A 679 32.03 -18.77 -10.00
CA ASP A 679 33.20 -19.11 -10.80
C ASP A 679 33.48 -20.62 -10.63
N PRO A 680 33.54 -21.42 -11.72
CA PRO A 680 33.85 -22.84 -11.62
C PRO A 680 35.18 -23.17 -10.92
N LYS A 681 36.13 -22.23 -10.83
CA LYS A 681 37.38 -22.38 -10.06
C LYS A 681 37.24 -22.07 -8.57
N TYR A 682 36.17 -21.40 -8.16
CA TYR A 682 35.96 -20.83 -6.83
C TYR A 682 36.05 -21.85 -5.68
N CYS A 683 35.65 -23.07 -5.98
CA CYS A 683 35.68 -24.24 -5.12
C CYS A 683 36.17 -25.35 -6.05
N GLY A 684 37.40 -25.85 -5.90
CA GLY A 684 37.98 -26.87 -6.79
C GLY A 684 37.06 -28.09 -7.01
N ASP A 685 37.44 -29.02 -7.89
CA ASP A 685 36.59 -30.09 -8.47
C ASP A 685 35.75 -31.01 -7.53
N GLY A 686 35.79 -30.81 -6.20
CA GLY A 686 35.01 -31.57 -5.21
C GLY A 686 34.24 -30.79 -4.13
N SER A 687 34.28 -29.45 -4.07
CA SER A 687 33.56 -28.69 -3.03
C SER A 687 32.24 -28.08 -3.52
N SER A 688 31.13 -28.63 -3.02
CA SER A 688 29.79 -28.17 -3.33
C SER A 688 29.29 -27.11 -2.35
N LEU A 689 28.46 -26.19 -2.81
CA LEU A 689 27.71 -25.27 -1.98
C LEU A 689 26.57 -26.03 -1.30
N ARG A 690 26.29 -25.68 -0.04
CA ARG A 690 25.10 -26.14 0.68
C ARG A 690 24.06 -25.05 0.72
N ILE A 691 22.85 -25.35 0.25
CA ILE A 691 21.73 -24.41 0.24
C ILE A 691 20.68 -24.88 1.22
N ARG A 692 20.29 -24.00 2.13
CA ARG A 692 19.21 -24.24 3.09
C ARG A 692 18.12 -23.20 2.89
N VAL A 693 16.88 -23.65 2.74
CA VAL A 693 15.71 -22.77 2.59
C VAL A 693 14.76 -23.01 3.75
N LYS A 694 14.44 -21.96 4.51
CA LYS A 694 13.55 -21.99 5.68
C LYS A 694 12.55 -20.84 5.65
N LEU A 695 11.42 -20.97 6.31
CA LEU A 695 10.43 -19.89 6.42
C LEU A 695 10.99 -18.70 7.23
N ASP A 696 10.93 -17.49 6.69
CA ASP A 696 11.25 -16.26 7.44
C ASP A 696 9.97 -15.73 8.11
N LEU A 697 9.81 -16.06 9.39
CA LEU A 697 8.63 -15.66 10.17
C LEU A 697 8.49 -14.14 10.28
N LYS A 698 9.60 -13.38 10.37
CA LYS A 698 9.54 -11.92 10.54
C LYS A 698 8.95 -11.27 9.28
N GLN A 699 9.48 -11.60 8.10
CA GLN A 699 8.98 -11.03 6.85
C GLN A 699 7.60 -11.56 6.47
N THR A 700 7.34 -12.85 6.70
CA THR A 700 6.00 -13.43 6.49
C THR A 700 4.95 -12.69 7.33
N CYS A 701 5.21 -12.47 8.62
CA CYS A 701 4.31 -11.69 9.48
C CYS A 701 4.10 -10.25 8.98
N GLN A 702 5.15 -9.58 8.49
CA GLN A 702 5.02 -8.24 7.91
C GLN A 702 4.09 -8.24 6.69
N LYS A 703 4.26 -9.20 5.76
CA LYS A 703 3.42 -9.31 4.56
C LYS A 703 1.95 -9.62 4.89
N VAL A 704 1.71 -10.55 5.82
CA VAL A 704 0.36 -10.89 6.30
C VAL A 704 -0.30 -9.69 6.97
N LEU A 705 0.44 -8.96 7.82
CA LEU A 705 -0.10 -7.79 8.50
C LEU A 705 -0.40 -6.64 7.52
N LEU A 706 0.45 -6.41 6.51
CA LEU A 706 0.19 -5.42 5.48
C LEU A 706 -1.10 -5.71 4.71
N ARG A 707 -1.33 -6.99 4.37
CA ARG A 707 -2.54 -7.45 3.69
C ARG A 707 -3.79 -7.36 4.58
N PHE A 708 -3.72 -7.86 5.80
CA PHE A 708 -4.89 -8.10 6.65
C PHE A 708 -4.97 -7.13 7.86
N ARG A 709 -4.36 -5.94 7.78
CA ARG A 709 -4.38 -4.95 8.88
C ARG A 709 -5.78 -4.56 9.36
N THR A 710 -6.78 -4.62 8.50
CA THR A 710 -8.18 -4.33 8.85
C THR A 710 -8.82 -5.44 9.72
N ALA A 711 -8.25 -6.64 9.72
CA ALA A 711 -8.67 -7.75 10.58
C ALA A 711 -8.49 -7.44 12.08
N PHE A 712 -7.54 -6.58 12.44
CA PHE A 712 -7.35 -6.09 13.81
C PHE A 712 -8.51 -5.22 14.32
N VAL A 713 -9.38 -4.75 13.42
CA VAL A 713 -10.62 -4.06 13.76
C VAL A 713 -11.82 -5.00 13.66
N SER A 714 -11.94 -5.77 12.58
CA SER A 714 -13.14 -6.60 12.35
C SER A 714 -13.25 -7.79 13.31
N ILE A 715 -12.14 -8.50 13.61
CA ILE A 715 -12.18 -9.67 14.50
C ILE A 715 -12.60 -9.29 15.94
N PRO A 716 -12.04 -8.24 16.58
CA PRO A 716 -12.46 -7.85 17.93
C PRO A 716 -13.92 -7.38 18.02
N VAL A 717 -14.42 -6.69 16.99
CA VAL A 717 -15.84 -6.29 16.91
C VAL A 717 -16.74 -7.52 16.84
N SER A 718 -16.38 -8.51 16.01
CA SER A 718 -17.11 -9.78 15.90
C SER A 718 -17.08 -10.58 17.20
N LEU A 719 -15.92 -10.69 17.85
CA LEU A 719 -15.78 -11.39 19.13
C LEU A 719 -16.55 -10.68 20.25
N SER A 720 -16.49 -9.35 20.33
CA SER A 720 -17.24 -8.58 21.33
C SER A 720 -18.76 -8.71 21.13
N SER A 721 -19.20 -8.79 19.88
CA SER A 721 -20.60 -9.04 19.52
C SER A 721 -21.03 -10.46 19.90
N LEU A 722 -20.16 -11.46 19.71
CA LEU A 722 -20.40 -12.83 20.16
C LEU A 722 -20.48 -12.92 21.69
N VAL A 723 -19.63 -12.19 22.42
CA VAL A 723 -19.72 -12.09 23.89
C VAL A 723 -21.06 -11.49 24.30
N LEU A 724 -21.51 -10.42 23.63
CA LEU A 724 -22.81 -9.82 23.91
C LEU A 724 -23.96 -10.83 23.66
N MET A 725 -23.88 -11.59 22.58
CA MET A 725 -24.87 -12.64 22.28
C MET A 725 -24.92 -13.71 23.39
N VAL A 726 -23.77 -14.22 23.83
CA VAL A 726 -23.68 -15.19 24.94
C VAL A 726 -24.23 -14.60 26.24
N GLN A 727 -23.89 -13.34 26.54
CA GLN A 727 -24.41 -12.64 27.72
C GLN A 727 -25.94 -12.52 27.69
N LEU A 728 -26.52 -12.19 26.54
CA LEU A 728 -27.98 -12.06 26.38
C LEU A 728 -28.69 -13.42 26.48
N GLN A 729 -28.11 -14.48 25.92
CA GLN A 729 -28.64 -15.84 26.00
C GLN A 729 -28.59 -16.42 27.42
N ASN A 730 -27.48 -16.23 28.13
CA ASN A 730 -27.40 -16.66 29.54
C ASN A 730 -28.32 -15.83 30.43
N SER A 731 -28.46 -14.53 30.14
CA SER A 731 -29.33 -13.63 30.90
C SER A 731 -30.81 -13.98 30.78
N SER A 732 -31.28 -14.55 29.67
CA SER A 732 -32.67 -15.01 29.56
C SER A 732 -32.97 -16.19 30.48
N ASN A 733 -31.96 -16.98 30.82
CA ASN A 733 -32.10 -18.20 31.62
C ASN A 733 -31.86 -17.95 33.12
N LEU A 734 -30.95 -17.02 33.47
CA LEU A 734 -30.45 -16.83 34.84
C LEU A 734 -30.77 -15.46 35.46
N ASN A 735 -31.44 -14.55 34.72
CA ASN A 735 -31.67 -13.14 35.12
C ASN A 735 -30.40 -12.35 35.49
N ARG A 736 -29.21 -12.87 35.15
CA ARG A 736 -27.89 -12.27 35.44
C ARG A 736 -27.10 -12.10 34.15
N ILE A 737 -26.47 -10.94 33.98
CA ILE A 737 -25.57 -10.65 32.87
C ILE A 737 -24.14 -10.96 33.34
N ASP A 738 -23.54 -11.98 32.75
CA ASP A 738 -22.15 -12.35 33.01
C ASP A 738 -21.18 -11.22 32.64
N SER A 739 -20.03 -11.12 33.30
CA SER A 739 -19.01 -10.15 32.92
C SER A 739 -18.43 -10.44 31.54
N PHE A 740 -17.83 -9.44 30.90
CA PHE A 740 -17.20 -9.62 29.59
C PHE A 740 -16.13 -10.72 29.62
N GLY A 741 -15.28 -10.72 30.65
CA GLY A 741 -14.25 -11.74 30.85
C GLY A 741 -14.82 -13.16 30.96
N LYS A 742 -15.95 -13.32 31.66
CA LYS A 742 -16.64 -14.62 31.76
C LYS A 742 -17.28 -15.02 30.42
N GLY A 743 -17.90 -14.08 29.70
CA GLY A 743 -18.44 -14.33 28.36
C GLY A 743 -17.37 -14.76 27.36
N LEU A 744 -16.22 -14.07 27.34
CA LEU A 744 -15.06 -14.43 26.52
C LEU A 744 -14.49 -15.81 26.91
N SER A 745 -14.49 -16.13 28.21
CA SER A 745 -14.08 -17.44 28.72
C SER A 745 -15.02 -18.56 28.29
N ILE A 746 -16.34 -18.31 28.23
CA ILE A 746 -17.33 -19.28 27.73
C ILE A 746 -17.08 -19.55 26.24
N ILE A 747 -16.85 -18.51 25.44
CA ILE A 747 -16.51 -18.66 24.01
C ILE A 747 -15.26 -19.52 23.85
N THR A 748 -14.21 -19.19 24.60
CA THR A 748 -12.92 -19.89 24.53
C THR A 748 -13.03 -21.36 24.97
N ASN A 749 -13.75 -21.66 26.05
CA ASN A 749 -13.85 -23.04 26.55
C ASN A 749 -14.84 -23.91 25.77
N ARG A 750 -15.97 -23.35 25.34
CA ARG A 750 -17.09 -24.14 24.77
C ARG A 750 -17.12 -24.11 23.25
N TYR A 751 -16.72 -23.00 22.64
CA TYR A 751 -16.94 -22.76 21.21
C TYR A 751 -15.65 -22.67 20.39
N LEU A 752 -14.48 -22.47 21.01
CA LEU A 752 -13.21 -22.34 20.28
C LEU A 752 -12.96 -23.50 19.31
N MET A 753 -13.01 -24.74 19.78
CA MET A 753 -12.79 -25.90 18.90
C MET A 753 -13.81 -25.99 17.75
N LYS A 754 -15.07 -25.62 18.00
CA LYS A 754 -16.12 -25.60 16.95
C LYS A 754 -15.84 -24.52 15.91
N ILE A 755 -15.38 -23.34 16.35
CA ILE A 755 -15.00 -22.23 15.47
C ILE A 755 -13.80 -22.65 14.61
N LEU A 756 -12.75 -23.23 15.20
CA LEU A 756 -11.57 -23.69 14.46
C LEU A 756 -11.94 -24.77 13.42
N ILE A 757 -12.75 -25.76 13.79
CA ILE A 757 -13.22 -26.78 12.83
C ILE A 757 -14.02 -26.15 11.69
N LEU A 758 -14.91 -25.18 11.97
CA LEU A 758 -15.66 -24.50 10.91
C LEU A 758 -14.74 -23.74 9.95
N ILE A 759 -13.74 -23.04 10.48
CA ILE A 759 -12.75 -22.34 9.64
C ILE A 759 -12.05 -23.34 8.72
N GLY A 760 -11.65 -24.51 9.23
CA GLY A 760 -11.03 -25.56 8.43
C GLY A 760 -11.94 -26.11 7.33
N LEU A 761 -13.21 -26.33 7.63
CA LEU A 761 -14.20 -26.75 6.63
C LEU A 761 -14.38 -25.69 5.54
N VAL A 762 -14.49 -24.42 5.94
CA VAL A 762 -14.68 -23.32 4.99
C VAL A 762 -13.44 -23.08 4.15
N GLN A 763 -12.25 -23.14 4.74
CA GLN A 763 -10.99 -23.05 3.99
C GLN A 763 -10.81 -24.23 3.04
N SER A 764 -11.28 -25.42 3.41
CA SER A 764 -11.29 -26.58 2.51
C SER A 764 -12.18 -26.33 1.29
N ILE A 765 -13.41 -25.84 1.51
CA ILE A 765 -14.34 -25.51 0.42
C ILE A 765 -13.76 -24.41 -0.46
N GLN A 766 -13.21 -23.36 0.15
CA GLN A 766 -12.59 -22.25 -0.58
C GLN A 766 -11.39 -22.70 -1.41
N SER A 767 -10.49 -23.51 -0.83
CA SER A 767 -9.33 -24.08 -1.50
C SER A 767 -9.74 -24.91 -2.73
N ILE A 768 -10.81 -25.70 -2.62
CA ILE A 768 -11.36 -26.50 -3.72
C ILE A 768 -11.94 -25.59 -4.82
N LEU A 769 -12.75 -24.60 -4.46
CA LEU A 769 -13.43 -23.70 -5.42
C LEU A 769 -12.47 -22.74 -6.14
N LEU A 770 -11.36 -22.36 -5.50
CA LEU A 770 -10.32 -21.51 -6.09
C LEU A 770 -9.25 -22.33 -6.83
N ASN A 771 -9.32 -23.66 -6.81
CA ASN A 771 -8.32 -24.49 -7.47
C ASN A 771 -8.48 -24.44 -9.00
N PRO A 772 -7.46 -23.98 -9.75
CA PRO A 772 -7.50 -23.88 -11.21
C PRO A 772 -7.80 -25.21 -11.91
N SER A 773 -7.35 -26.35 -11.36
CA SER A 773 -7.52 -27.67 -11.99
C SER A 773 -8.99 -28.08 -12.13
N MET A 774 -9.90 -27.51 -11.34
CA MET A 774 -11.33 -27.76 -11.43
C MET A 774 -11.99 -27.09 -12.65
N PHE A 775 -11.44 -25.98 -13.13
CA PHE A 775 -12.05 -25.17 -14.19
C PHE A 775 -11.32 -25.28 -15.54
N LEU A 776 -10.00 -25.47 -15.52
CA LEU A 776 -9.16 -25.50 -16.74
C LEU A 776 -9.25 -26.82 -17.53
N SER A 777 -9.92 -27.85 -17.02
CA SER A 777 -10.12 -29.14 -17.72
C SER A 777 -11.25 -29.15 -18.76
N THR A 778 -11.97 -28.04 -18.94
CA THR A 778 -13.17 -27.99 -19.80
C THR A 778 -12.98 -27.39 -21.19
N THR A 779 -11.77 -26.93 -21.54
CA THR A 779 -11.49 -26.33 -22.87
C THR A 779 -10.11 -26.71 -23.39
N GLU A 780 -9.90 -28.00 -23.69
CA GLU A 780 -8.88 -28.42 -24.65
C GLU A 780 -9.49 -28.38 -26.06
N SER A 781 -9.34 -27.24 -26.73
CA SER A 781 -9.52 -27.13 -28.18
C SER A 781 -8.13 -26.96 -28.77
N GLU A 782 -7.63 -28.00 -29.44
CA GLU A 782 -6.44 -27.96 -30.29
C GLU A 782 -6.57 -26.89 -31.38
N GLY A 783 -5.47 -26.19 -31.70
CA GLY A 783 -5.38 -25.43 -32.96
C GLY A 783 -4.54 -24.15 -32.93
N GLN A 784 -3.29 -24.27 -33.40
CA GLN A 784 -2.51 -23.33 -34.22
C GLN A 784 -2.38 -21.82 -33.87
N GLY A 785 -1.12 -21.35 -33.87
CA GLY A 785 -0.79 -19.96 -34.27
C GLY A 785 -0.02 -19.16 -33.22
N VAL A 786 1.29 -18.96 -33.46
CA VAL A 786 2.13 -18.01 -32.74
C VAL A 786 1.70 -16.59 -33.13
N GLY A 787 1.01 -15.91 -32.22
CA GLY A 787 0.67 -14.49 -32.28
C GLY A 787 0.51 -13.92 -30.86
N SER A 788 1.10 -12.75 -30.62
CA SER A 788 1.37 -12.11 -29.33
C SER A 788 0.19 -11.34 -28.72
N GLN A 789 -1.06 -11.68 -29.02
CA GLN A 789 -2.23 -10.90 -28.58
C GLN A 789 -3.30 -11.65 -27.75
N ASP A 790 -3.29 -12.98 -27.66
CA ASP A 790 -4.44 -13.72 -27.11
C ASP A 790 -4.48 -13.91 -25.58
N GLY A 791 -3.42 -13.53 -24.86
CA GLY A 791 -3.28 -13.92 -23.45
C GLY A 791 -4.16 -13.20 -22.42
N PHE A 792 -4.95 -12.19 -22.81
CA PHE A 792 -5.83 -11.44 -21.88
C PHE A 792 -7.30 -11.91 -21.95
N LYS A 793 -7.71 -12.59 -23.04
CA LYS A 793 -9.04 -13.19 -23.20
C LYS A 793 -9.26 -14.44 -22.34
N GLU A 794 -8.20 -14.96 -21.73
CA GLU A 794 -8.21 -16.18 -20.91
C GLU A 794 -8.13 -15.87 -19.40
N LEU A 795 -8.68 -14.74 -18.94
CA LEU A 795 -8.79 -14.44 -17.51
C LEU A 795 -10.04 -15.10 -16.90
N TYR A 796 -9.86 -15.85 -15.83
CA TYR A 796 -10.96 -16.39 -15.02
C TYR A 796 -11.12 -15.57 -13.74
N GLU A 797 -12.29 -14.96 -13.58
CA GLU A 797 -12.66 -14.25 -12.35
C GLU A 797 -13.54 -15.18 -11.49
N PRO A 798 -13.02 -15.75 -10.37
CA PRO A 798 -13.87 -16.51 -9.46
C PRO A 798 -14.90 -15.59 -8.82
N SER A 799 -15.99 -16.19 -8.34
CA SER A 799 -17.05 -15.42 -7.66
C SER A 799 -16.48 -14.57 -6.53
N VAL A 800 -16.93 -13.31 -6.47
CA VAL A 800 -16.47 -12.30 -5.49
C VAL A 800 -16.72 -12.78 -4.06
N TRP A 801 -17.75 -13.58 -3.84
CA TRP A 801 -18.06 -14.13 -2.52
C TRP A 801 -17.02 -15.16 -2.06
N VAL A 802 -16.64 -16.11 -2.94
CA VAL A 802 -15.64 -17.14 -2.62
C VAL A 802 -14.26 -16.51 -2.41
N SER A 803 -13.88 -15.53 -3.22
CA SER A 803 -12.56 -14.88 -3.13
C SER A 803 -12.38 -13.98 -1.90
N ASN A 804 -13.47 -13.45 -1.34
CA ASN A 804 -13.42 -12.60 -0.15
C ASN A 804 -13.69 -13.36 1.17
N LEU A 805 -13.87 -14.68 1.11
CA LEU A 805 -14.03 -15.51 2.29
C LEU A 805 -12.67 -15.69 2.99
N LEU A 806 -12.64 -15.61 4.32
CA LEU A 806 -11.42 -15.77 5.13
C LEU A 806 -10.18 -15.03 4.56
N LEU A 807 -9.08 -15.72 4.22
CA LEU A 807 -7.89 -15.09 3.64
C LEU A 807 -7.88 -15.03 2.10
N GLY A 808 -8.79 -15.72 1.41
CA GLY A 808 -8.90 -15.60 -0.06
C GLY A 808 -7.83 -16.34 -0.86
N ASP A 809 -7.12 -17.32 -0.27
CA ASP A 809 -6.04 -18.07 -0.93
C ASP A 809 -6.46 -19.53 -1.20
N HIS A 810 -5.98 -20.10 -2.32
CA HIS A 810 -6.33 -21.45 -2.76
C HIS A 810 -5.62 -22.54 -1.98
N HIS A 811 -4.59 -22.24 -1.17
CA HIS A 811 -3.89 -23.25 -0.38
C HIS A 811 -4.60 -23.55 0.94
N PHE A 812 -4.85 -24.84 1.19
CA PHE A 812 -5.35 -25.30 2.47
C PHE A 812 -4.41 -24.94 3.65
N MET A 813 -3.11 -24.68 3.40
CA MET A 813 -2.15 -24.29 4.44
C MET A 813 -2.55 -23.06 5.26
N PHE A 814 -3.27 -22.14 4.64
CA PHE A 814 -3.72 -20.91 5.28
C PHE A 814 -4.73 -21.14 6.40
N TYR A 815 -5.31 -22.34 6.52
CA TYR A 815 -6.13 -22.73 7.68
C TYR A 815 -5.40 -22.50 9.01
N LEU A 816 -4.10 -22.85 9.10
CA LEU A 816 -3.33 -22.65 10.33
C LEU A 816 -3.14 -21.16 10.64
N LEU A 817 -2.93 -20.35 9.60
CA LEU A 817 -2.79 -18.90 9.73
C LEU A 817 -4.11 -18.26 10.18
N GLU A 818 -5.24 -18.71 9.65
CA GLU A 818 -6.58 -18.25 10.05
C GLU A 818 -6.88 -18.61 11.50
N CYS A 819 -6.55 -19.83 11.92
CA CYS A 819 -6.65 -20.25 13.31
C CYS A 819 -5.81 -19.34 14.21
N LEU A 820 -4.56 -19.06 13.82
CA LEU A 820 -3.68 -18.16 14.56
C LEU A 820 -4.25 -16.74 14.65
N MET A 821 -4.81 -16.20 13.56
CA MET A 821 -5.44 -14.88 13.55
C MET A 821 -6.63 -14.80 14.49
N VAL A 822 -7.46 -15.85 14.59
CA VAL A 822 -8.56 -15.90 15.55
C VAL A 822 -8.05 -15.96 16.99
N LEU A 823 -6.99 -16.74 17.26
CA LEU A 823 -6.37 -16.81 18.59
C LEU A 823 -5.77 -15.45 19.00
N ILE A 824 -5.03 -14.81 18.11
CA ILE A 824 -4.49 -13.46 18.30
C ILE A 824 -5.64 -12.46 18.49
N GLY A 825 -6.73 -12.59 17.73
CA GLY A 825 -7.93 -11.75 17.87
C GLY A 825 -8.60 -11.89 19.24
N ILE A 826 -8.70 -13.11 19.78
CA ILE A 826 -9.19 -13.38 21.15
C ILE A 826 -8.25 -12.73 22.17
N GLY A 827 -6.95 -12.92 22.01
CA GLY A 827 -5.94 -12.33 22.88
C GLY A 827 -5.98 -10.79 22.86
N TRP A 828 -6.03 -10.19 21.68
CA TRP A 828 -6.14 -8.75 21.47
C TRP A 828 -7.41 -8.17 22.09
N THR A 829 -8.56 -8.83 21.91
CA THR A 829 -9.82 -8.45 22.56
C THR A 829 -9.70 -8.51 24.08
N GLY A 830 -9.03 -9.53 24.61
CA GLY A 830 -8.73 -9.66 26.04
C GLY A 830 -7.78 -8.57 26.55
N ILE A 831 -6.75 -8.19 25.80
CA ILE A 831 -5.83 -7.08 26.12
C ILE A 831 -6.61 -5.77 26.22
N ILE A 832 -7.46 -5.45 25.23
CA ILE A 832 -8.28 -4.23 25.24
C ILE A 832 -9.22 -4.23 26.46
N TYR A 833 -9.87 -5.36 26.77
CA TYR A 833 -10.72 -5.50 27.96
C TYR A 833 -9.93 -5.22 29.25
N LEU A 834 -8.76 -5.84 29.42
CA LEU A 834 -7.91 -5.65 30.60
C LEU A 834 -7.42 -4.20 30.69
N PHE A 835 -7.06 -3.58 29.58
CA PHE A 835 -6.67 -2.18 29.52
C PHE A 835 -7.81 -1.26 29.97
N ILE A 836 -9.04 -1.47 29.47
CA ILE A 836 -10.21 -0.70 29.90
C ILE A 836 -10.47 -0.88 31.40
N GLU A 837 -10.39 -2.10 31.92
CA GLU A 837 -10.53 -2.36 33.36
C GLU A 837 -9.48 -1.61 34.20
N VAL A 838 -8.22 -1.60 33.75
CA VAL A 838 -7.13 -0.86 34.42
C VAL A 838 -7.40 0.65 34.37
N VAL A 839 -7.82 1.17 33.21
CA VAL A 839 -8.15 2.60 33.05
C VAL A 839 -9.34 2.99 33.94
N LEU A 840 -10.41 2.20 33.96
CA LEU A 840 -11.57 2.46 34.81
C LEU A 840 -11.21 2.43 36.30
N ARG A 841 -10.37 1.49 36.72
CA ARG A 841 -9.81 1.42 38.09
C ARG A 841 -8.97 2.64 38.42
N GLY A 842 -8.03 3.00 37.56
CA GLY A 842 -7.15 4.16 37.74
C GLY A 842 -7.92 5.48 37.80
N LEU A 843 -8.90 5.66 36.92
CA LEU A 843 -9.78 6.83 36.92
C LEU A 843 -10.68 6.89 38.16
N SER A 844 -11.06 5.74 38.72
CA SER A 844 -11.81 5.68 39.98
C SER A 844 -10.96 5.95 41.22
N SER A 845 -9.66 5.65 41.19
CA SER A 845 -8.74 5.82 42.32
C SER A 845 -8.10 7.21 42.38
N LEU A 846 -7.81 7.82 41.23
CA LEU A 846 -7.55 9.26 41.11
C LEU A 846 -8.78 9.99 41.66
N ARG A 847 -8.62 10.91 42.63
CA ARG A 847 -9.66 11.63 43.39
C ARG A 847 -10.62 12.52 42.55
N MET A 848 -11.04 12.09 41.37
CA MET A 848 -12.20 12.61 40.60
C MET A 848 -13.54 12.39 41.32
N PHE A 849 -13.52 11.68 42.45
CA PHE A 849 -14.57 11.67 43.46
C PHE A 849 -15.05 13.07 43.84
N ASN A 850 -14.19 14.11 43.79
CA ASN A 850 -14.60 15.48 44.13
C ASN A 850 -15.16 16.31 42.96
N LEU A 851 -14.79 16.00 41.71
CA LEU A 851 -15.22 16.79 40.53
C LEU A 851 -16.59 16.34 40.02
N VAL A 852 -16.84 15.03 39.96
CA VAL A 852 -18.12 14.46 39.50
C VAL A 852 -19.23 14.62 40.54
N PHE A 853 -18.90 14.60 41.84
CA PHE A 853 -19.86 14.82 42.93
C PHE A 853 -20.10 16.30 43.28
N LYS A 854 -19.21 17.24 42.92
CA LYS A 854 -19.51 18.68 43.10
C LYS A 854 -20.64 19.18 42.20
N ILE A 855 -20.95 18.48 41.11
CA ILE A 855 -22.10 18.75 40.24
C ILE A 855 -23.39 18.06 40.76
N SER A 856 -23.29 17.25 41.82
CA SER A 856 -24.42 16.42 42.28
C SER A 856 -24.44 16.19 43.79
N LYS A 857 -24.35 17.27 44.58
CA LYS A 857 -24.84 17.23 45.97
C LYS A 857 -26.32 17.66 45.98
N PRO A 858 -27.28 16.76 46.22
CA PRO A 858 -28.53 17.18 46.82
C PRO A 858 -28.26 17.46 48.30
N THR A 859 -28.59 18.66 48.76
CA THR A 859 -28.56 19.02 50.18
C THR A 859 -29.43 18.03 50.96
N ALA A 860 -28.82 17.40 51.96
CA ALA A 860 -29.51 16.46 52.84
C ALA A 860 -30.57 17.21 53.66
N GLY A 861 -31.79 16.68 53.62
CA GLY A 861 -32.92 17.12 54.45
C GLY A 861 -34.14 17.47 53.60
N VAL A 862 -34.99 16.48 53.30
CA VAL A 862 -36.48 16.54 53.27
C VAL A 862 -37.00 15.16 52.81
N LYS A 863 -38.00 14.67 53.53
CA LYS A 863 -38.68 13.37 53.33
C LYS A 863 -39.29 13.24 51.92
N SER A 864 -39.25 12.01 51.42
CA SER A 864 -40.05 11.42 50.33
C SER A 864 -41.18 12.31 49.76
N THR A 865 -41.00 12.82 48.54
CA THR A 865 -42.12 13.01 47.59
C THR A 865 -41.69 12.73 46.16
N ARG A 866 -42.56 12.01 45.43
CA ARG A 866 -42.66 11.82 43.97
C ARG A 866 -41.37 11.93 43.14
N SER A 867 -40.94 10.77 42.64
CA SER A 867 -40.11 10.58 41.44
C SER A 867 -40.42 11.62 40.34
N ASN A 868 -39.55 12.62 40.18
CA ASN A 868 -39.57 13.55 39.06
C ASN A 868 -39.23 12.81 37.76
N LYS A 869 -40.27 12.36 37.05
CA LYS A 869 -40.19 11.93 35.65
C LYS A 869 -39.65 13.07 34.75
N SER A 870 -39.85 14.34 35.15
CA SER A 870 -39.46 15.53 34.39
C SER A 870 -37.95 15.74 34.25
N GLU A 871 -37.13 15.50 35.28
CA GLU A 871 -35.66 15.67 35.17
C GLU A 871 -35.02 14.62 34.25
N LYS A 872 -35.44 13.35 34.35
CA LYS A 872 -34.95 12.30 33.44
C LYS A 872 -35.38 12.56 31.99
N ILE A 873 -36.61 13.04 31.78
CA ILE A 873 -37.09 13.44 30.47
C ILE A 873 -36.31 14.66 29.97
N MET A 874 -36.00 15.64 30.82
CA MET A 874 -35.24 16.84 30.45
C MET A 874 -33.80 16.53 30.05
N TYR A 875 -33.08 15.64 30.75
CA TYR A 875 -31.74 15.21 30.32
C TYR A 875 -31.78 14.33 29.06
N SER A 876 -32.81 13.52 28.88
CA SER A 876 -33.02 12.75 27.65
C SER A 876 -33.39 13.62 26.46
N VAL A 877 -34.20 14.66 26.67
CA VAL A 877 -34.60 15.64 25.63
C VAL A 877 -33.46 16.60 25.32
N LEU A 878 -32.71 17.07 26.32
CA LEU A 878 -31.50 17.88 26.11
C LEU A 878 -30.41 17.06 25.40
N GLY A 879 -30.23 15.80 25.79
CA GLY A 879 -29.35 14.86 25.09
C GLY A 879 -29.80 14.60 23.65
N LEU A 880 -31.11 14.45 23.40
CA LEU A 880 -31.67 14.29 22.06
C LEU A 880 -31.54 15.57 21.22
N ILE A 881 -31.72 16.75 21.80
CA ILE A 881 -31.55 18.05 21.13
C ILE A 881 -30.08 18.29 20.80
N VAL A 882 -29.15 17.98 21.71
CA VAL A 882 -27.71 18.05 21.45
C VAL A 882 -27.30 17.03 20.38
N LEU A 883 -27.85 15.80 20.43
CA LEU A 883 -27.63 14.78 19.41
C LEU A 883 -28.18 15.21 18.03
N LEU A 884 -29.39 15.78 17.98
CA LEU A 884 -30.05 16.28 16.76
C LEU A 884 -29.33 17.50 16.18
N THR A 885 -28.88 18.42 17.03
CA THR A 885 -28.11 19.60 16.60
C THR A 885 -26.70 19.23 16.15
N LEU A 886 -26.06 18.23 16.77
CA LEU A 886 -24.80 17.67 16.31
C LEU A 886 -24.97 16.90 14.98
N THR A 887 -26.05 16.14 14.77
CA THR A 887 -26.29 15.43 13.50
C THR A 887 -26.48 16.33 12.28
N CYS A 888 -26.89 17.60 12.48
CA CYS A 888 -27.13 18.53 11.38
C CYS A 888 -25.91 19.41 11.03
N ILE A 889 -24.88 19.46 11.88
CA ILE A 889 -23.75 20.42 11.74
C ILE A 889 -22.38 19.71 11.76
N VAL A 890 -22.27 18.54 12.38
CA VAL A 890 -21.01 17.85 12.66
C VAL A 890 -20.98 16.48 11.94
N PRO A 891 -19.85 16.07 11.32
CA PRO A 891 -19.73 14.77 10.68
C PRO A 891 -20.18 13.62 11.58
N ARG A 892 -20.84 12.66 10.94
CA ARG A 892 -21.33 11.42 11.56
C ARG A 892 -20.29 10.69 12.40
N ASP A 893 -19.01 10.75 12.00
CA ASP A 893 -17.90 10.11 12.70
C ASP A 893 -17.46 10.88 13.97
N ILE A 894 -17.61 12.20 14.03
CA ILE A 894 -17.37 12.97 15.26
C ILE A 894 -18.49 12.70 16.26
N LEU A 895 -19.75 12.66 15.79
CA LEU A 895 -20.86 12.24 16.64
C LEU A 895 -20.58 10.85 17.23
N TYR A 896 -20.09 9.92 16.42
CA TYR A 896 -19.68 8.60 16.89
C TYR A 896 -18.63 8.70 18.00
N LEU A 897 -17.54 9.46 17.81
CA LEU A 897 -16.51 9.67 18.83
C LEU A 897 -17.08 10.29 20.12
N THR A 898 -18.02 11.24 20.02
CA THR A 898 -18.69 11.81 21.21
C THR A 898 -19.57 10.78 21.92
N VAL A 899 -20.25 9.90 21.18
CA VAL A 899 -21.03 8.79 21.74
C VAL A 899 -20.12 7.80 22.45
N VAL A 900 -18.94 7.49 21.91
CA VAL A 900 -17.97 6.61 22.58
C VAL A 900 -17.44 7.24 23.87
N LEU A 901 -17.13 8.54 23.85
CA LEU A 901 -16.72 9.27 25.06
C LEU A 901 -17.84 9.27 26.12
N PHE A 902 -19.09 9.50 25.72
CA PHE A 902 -20.23 9.46 26.62
C PHE A 902 -20.46 8.04 27.17
N GLN A 903 -20.30 7.01 26.35
CA GLN A 903 -20.37 5.61 26.75
C GLN A 903 -19.28 5.28 27.78
N LEU A 904 -18.05 5.79 27.61
CA LEU A 904 -16.96 5.66 28.58
C LEU A 904 -17.34 6.30 29.93
N LEU A 905 -17.88 7.52 29.91
CA LEU A 905 -18.31 8.23 31.13
C LEU A 905 -19.47 7.52 31.85
N ILE A 906 -20.45 6.99 31.13
CA ILE A 906 -21.54 6.21 31.72
C ILE A 906 -21.00 4.92 32.34
N THR A 907 -20.06 4.26 31.65
CA THR A 907 -19.44 3.02 32.14
C THR A 907 -18.62 3.29 33.40
N LEU A 908 -17.86 4.39 33.44
CA LEU A 908 -17.14 4.84 34.63
C LEU A 908 -18.09 5.15 35.80
N LYS A 909 -19.22 5.82 35.55
CA LYS A 909 -20.23 6.08 36.57
C LYS A 909 -20.85 4.79 37.10
N ALA A 910 -21.09 3.79 36.24
CA ALA A 910 -21.59 2.49 36.65
C ALA A 910 -20.54 1.73 37.48
N TYR A 911 -19.26 1.81 37.11
CA TYR A 911 -18.14 1.22 37.85
C TYR A 911 -18.00 1.80 39.27
N ILE A 912 -18.07 3.12 39.41
CA ILE A 912 -17.99 3.81 40.71
C ILE A 912 -19.18 3.41 41.60
N LYS A 913 -20.40 3.33 41.05
CA LYS A 913 -21.57 2.89 41.82
C LYS A 913 -21.46 1.44 42.30
N LYS A 914 -20.87 0.57 41.49
CA LYS A 914 -20.59 -0.82 41.84
C LYS A 914 -19.58 -0.94 42.99
N THR A 915 -18.62 -0.01 43.10
CA THR A 915 -17.48 -0.10 44.04
C THR A 915 -17.61 0.75 45.31
N CYS A 916 -18.25 1.92 45.25
CA CYS A 916 -18.23 2.89 46.35
C CYS A 916 -19.52 2.98 47.20
N GLN A 917 -20.65 2.42 46.76
CA GLN A 917 -21.87 2.39 47.57
C GLN A 917 -22.01 1.03 48.24
N GLU A 918 -22.28 0.99 49.56
CA GLU A 918 -22.75 -0.21 50.24
C GLU A 918 -24.18 -0.53 49.75
N PRO A 919 -24.38 -1.49 48.82
CA PRO A 919 -25.68 -1.74 48.26
C PRO A 919 -26.40 -2.76 49.15
N LYS A 920 -27.70 -2.55 49.40
CA LYS A 920 -28.57 -3.67 49.81
C LYS A 920 -28.43 -4.80 48.79
N LEU A 921 -28.43 -6.07 49.23
CA LEU A 921 -28.11 -7.26 48.39
C LEU A 921 -28.80 -7.24 47.01
N PHE A 922 -30.09 -6.88 46.97
CA PHE A 922 -30.91 -6.79 45.74
C PHE A 922 -30.46 -5.71 44.73
N ASN A 923 -29.87 -4.61 45.19
CA ASN A 923 -29.40 -3.54 44.31
C ASN A 923 -28.02 -3.86 43.72
N ARG A 924 -27.24 -4.74 44.36
CA ARG A 924 -25.88 -5.09 43.91
C ARG A 924 -25.91 -5.81 42.56
N GLU A 925 -26.80 -6.78 42.39
CA GLU A 925 -26.93 -7.54 41.13
C GLU A 925 -27.39 -6.63 39.97
N GLU A 926 -28.30 -5.68 40.23
CA GLU A 926 -28.74 -4.71 39.22
C GLU A 926 -27.57 -3.81 38.76
N TYR A 927 -26.74 -3.33 39.69
CA TYR A 927 -25.57 -2.52 39.36
C TYR A 927 -24.50 -3.32 38.62
N GLU A 928 -24.27 -4.58 38.99
CA GLU A 928 -23.35 -5.48 38.29
C GLU A 928 -23.82 -5.80 36.86
N ASN A 929 -25.09 -6.16 36.69
CA ASN A 929 -25.68 -6.44 35.38
C ASN A 929 -25.56 -5.23 34.44
N ARG A 930 -25.87 -4.04 34.97
CA ARG A 930 -25.76 -2.79 34.21
C ARG A 930 -24.31 -2.48 33.83
N TYR A 931 -23.37 -2.66 34.75
CA TYR A 931 -21.95 -2.46 34.46
C TYR A 931 -21.46 -3.41 33.36
N ASN A 932 -21.74 -4.71 33.49
CA ASN A 932 -21.29 -5.74 32.55
C ASN A 932 -21.82 -5.46 31.13
N PHE A 933 -23.10 -5.08 31.00
CA PHE A 933 -23.68 -4.69 29.71
C PHE A 933 -23.03 -3.43 29.11
N LEU A 934 -22.73 -2.42 29.94
CA LEU A 934 -22.13 -1.16 29.47
C LEU A 934 -20.67 -1.36 29.03
N VAL A 935 -19.90 -2.21 29.71
CA VAL A 935 -18.52 -2.57 29.33
C VAL A 935 -18.49 -3.28 27.98
N THR A 936 -19.38 -4.26 27.76
CA THR A 936 -19.45 -4.95 26.46
C THR A 936 -19.79 -3.99 25.33
N ASN A 937 -20.76 -3.09 25.52
CA ASN A 937 -21.07 -2.06 24.53
C ASN A 937 -19.90 -1.09 24.30
N LEU A 938 -19.22 -0.68 25.38
CA LEU A 938 -18.03 0.18 25.29
C LEU A 938 -16.93 -0.50 24.44
N LEU A 939 -16.68 -1.78 24.66
CA LEU A 939 -15.71 -2.57 23.88
C LEU A 939 -16.07 -2.63 22.40
N ILE A 940 -17.34 -2.90 22.05
CA ILE A 940 -17.81 -2.89 20.66
C ILE A 940 -17.53 -1.51 20.03
N THR A 941 -17.84 -0.43 20.76
CA THR A 941 -17.66 0.93 20.23
C THR A 941 -16.21 1.40 20.15
N ILE A 942 -15.35 1.02 21.10
CA ILE A 942 -13.93 1.41 21.11
C ILE A 942 -13.18 0.78 19.93
N ASN A 943 -13.50 -0.47 19.59
CA ASN A 943 -12.82 -1.17 18.50
C ASN A 943 -13.03 -0.50 17.12
N LEU A 944 -14.09 0.30 16.94
CA LEU A 944 -14.38 1.03 15.70
C LEU A 944 -13.81 2.47 15.67
N ILE A 945 -13.19 2.94 16.76
CA ILE A 945 -12.54 4.27 16.82
C ILE A 945 -11.52 4.45 15.68
N PRO A 946 -10.64 3.49 15.35
CA PRO A 946 -9.63 3.70 14.30
C PRO A 946 -10.24 4.11 12.96
N ILE A 947 -11.37 3.50 12.59
CA ILE A 947 -12.10 3.83 11.35
C ILE A 947 -12.62 5.27 11.42
N SER A 948 -13.31 5.61 12.51
CA SER A 948 -13.91 6.95 12.67
C SER A 948 -12.84 8.03 12.74
N LEU A 949 -11.72 7.76 13.42
CA LEU A 949 -10.61 8.70 13.58
C LEU A 949 -9.99 9.07 12.24
N THR A 950 -9.78 8.10 11.35
CA THR A 950 -9.24 8.38 10.01
C THR A 950 -10.14 9.33 9.21
N LYS A 951 -11.46 9.12 9.23
CA LYS A 951 -12.43 10.00 8.56
C LYS A 951 -12.49 11.40 9.17
N VAL A 952 -12.42 11.48 10.51
CA VAL A 952 -12.38 12.77 11.20
C VAL A 952 -11.09 13.53 10.89
N MET A 953 -9.94 12.85 10.75
CA MET A 953 -8.70 13.49 10.32
C MET A 953 -8.82 14.11 8.92
N VAL A 954 -9.45 13.41 7.97
CA VAL A 954 -9.74 13.97 6.64
C VAL A 954 -10.62 15.22 6.77
N TRP A 955 -11.72 15.13 7.51
CA TRP A 955 -12.62 16.28 7.67
C TRP A 955 -11.98 17.47 8.41
N LEU A 956 -11.16 17.23 9.43
CA LEU A 956 -10.44 18.28 10.14
C LEU A 956 -9.48 19.02 9.21
N ARG A 957 -8.85 18.30 8.28
CA ARG A 957 -8.02 18.90 7.23
C ARG A 957 -8.87 19.80 6.32
N ASP A 958 -9.99 19.29 5.83
CA ASP A 958 -10.93 20.05 4.99
C ASP A 958 -11.43 21.34 5.69
N LEU A 959 -11.62 21.29 7.02
CA LEU A 959 -12.03 22.45 7.83
C LEU A 959 -10.93 23.50 8.01
N GLN A 960 -9.68 23.08 8.20
CA GLN A 960 -8.55 24.01 8.35
C GLN A 960 -8.41 24.89 7.09
N GLU A 961 -8.71 24.31 5.93
CA GLU A 961 -8.66 24.99 4.64
C GLU A 961 -9.81 25.99 4.47
N THR A 962 -11.05 25.60 4.83
CA THR A 962 -12.20 26.52 4.77
C THR A 962 -12.08 27.70 5.73
N ARG A 963 -11.30 27.61 6.83
CA ARG A 963 -11.00 28.78 7.68
C ARG A 963 -10.10 29.83 7.01
N SER A 964 -9.37 29.47 5.96
CA SER A 964 -8.59 30.43 5.15
C SER A 964 -9.42 31.16 4.08
N LEU A 965 -10.65 30.70 3.83
CA LEU A 965 -11.60 31.27 2.87
C LEU A 965 -12.82 31.80 3.63
N ASN A 966 -12.82 33.13 3.87
CA ASN A 966 -13.95 33.94 4.34
C ASN A 966 -14.93 33.21 5.28
N PHE A 967 -14.52 33.06 6.54
CA PHE A 967 -15.45 32.72 7.64
C PHE A 967 -16.67 33.68 7.66
N GLU A 968 -16.53 34.89 7.12
CA GLU A 968 -17.61 35.85 6.89
C GLU A 968 -18.68 35.40 5.88
N GLU A 969 -18.33 34.72 4.78
CA GLU A 969 -19.26 34.33 3.72
C GLU A 969 -20.11 33.12 4.16
N VAL A 970 -19.47 32.21 4.91
CA VAL A 970 -20.15 31.15 5.67
C VAL A 970 -21.06 31.76 6.73
N LEU A 971 -20.59 32.75 7.52
CA LEU A 971 -21.40 33.50 8.47
C LEU A 971 -22.55 34.30 7.82
N GLN A 972 -22.40 34.75 6.57
CA GLN A 972 -23.42 35.47 5.81
C GLN A 972 -24.54 34.53 5.36
N ASN A 973 -24.19 33.33 4.91
CA ASN A 973 -25.15 32.24 4.67
C ASN A 973 -25.80 31.77 5.98
N PHE A 974 -25.06 31.75 7.10
CA PHE A 974 -25.63 31.50 8.43
C PHE A 974 -26.51 32.65 8.95
N ARG A 975 -26.26 33.91 8.57
CA ARG A 975 -27.09 35.07 8.93
C ARG A 975 -28.46 35.05 8.24
N ASN A 976 -28.58 34.41 7.08
CA ASN A 976 -29.84 34.28 6.34
C ASN A 976 -30.78 33.18 6.89
N LEU A 977 -30.29 32.31 7.78
CA LEU A 977 -31.12 31.36 8.53
C LEU A 977 -31.75 32.05 9.74
N LYS A 978 -32.94 32.64 9.54
CA LYS A 978 -33.75 33.33 10.59
C LYS A 978 -34.01 32.51 11.87
N GLY A 979 -33.74 31.20 11.90
CA GLY A 979 -33.87 30.34 13.09
C GLY A 979 -32.78 30.52 14.15
N ILE A 980 -31.57 31.00 13.79
CA ILE A 980 -30.42 31.01 14.71
C ILE A 980 -30.45 32.19 15.69
N ARG A 981 -30.99 33.35 15.30
CA ARG A 981 -31.23 34.47 16.24
C ARG A 981 -32.24 34.09 17.33
N GLY A 982 -33.21 33.23 17.01
CA GLY A 982 -34.11 32.61 17.99
C GLY A 982 -33.36 31.64 18.91
N ALA A 983 -32.50 30.78 18.38
CA ALA A 983 -31.75 29.80 19.18
C ALA A 983 -30.68 30.44 20.08
N ILE A 984 -29.95 31.45 19.60
CA ILE A 984 -28.96 32.21 20.40
C ILE A 984 -29.67 33.14 21.39
N GLY A 985 -30.81 33.73 21.01
CA GLY A 985 -31.66 34.50 21.92
C GLY A 985 -32.24 33.62 23.03
N VAL A 986 -32.64 32.39 22.73
CA VAL A 986 -33.12 31.40 23.71
C VAL A 986 -31.98 30.87 24.56
N LEU A 987 -30.79 30.63 24.00
CA LEU A 987 -29.60 30.24 24.77
C LEU A 987 -29.11 31.37 25.68
N GLY A 988 -29.13 32.62 25.20
CA GLY A 988 -28.82 33.82 25.98
C GLY A 988 -29.87 34.10 27.04
N TYR A 989 -31.15 33.90 26.76
CA TYR A 989 -32.25 34.01 27.73
C TYR A 989 -32.21 32.88 28.76
N LEU A 990 -31.79 31.67 28.38
CA LEU A 990 -31.58 30.54 29.29
C LEU A 990 -30.34 30.74 30.18
N ILE A 991 -29.24 31.28 29.63
CA ILE A 991 -28.05 31.67 30.40
C ILE A 991 -28.39 32.84 31.33
N TRP A 992 -29.17 33.82 30.87
CA TRP A 992 -29.67 34.93 31.68
C TRP A 992 -30.63 34.47 32.77
N MET A 993 -31.49 33.47 32.51
CA MET A 993 -32.34 32.83 33.53
C MET A 993 -31.53 32.02 34.55
N ILE A 994 -30.48 31.31 34.12
CA ILE A 994 -29.54 30.60 35.00
C ILE A 994 -28.70 31.58 35.83
N TRP A 995 -28.42 32.77 35.30
CA TRP A 995 -27.67 33.83 35.99
C TRP A 995 -28.58 34.64 36.96
N CYS A 996 -29.81 34.97 36.55
CA CYS A 996 -30.81 35.65 37.39
C CYS A 996 -31.31 34.76 38.55
N ASP A 997 -31.41 33.43 38.38
CA ASP A 997 -31.70 32.50 39.49
C ASP A 997 -30.54 32.44 40.51
N ARG A 998 -29.32 32.82 40.10
CA ARG A 998 -28.16 32.98 40.98
C ARG A 998 -28.18 34.30 41.76
N GLU A 999 -28.63 35.39 41.13
CA GLU A 999 -28.72 36.73 41.73
C GLU A 999 -29.91 36.88 42.70
N LEU A 1000 -31.07 36.29 42.38
CA LEU A 1000 -32.27 36.30 43.24
C LEU A 1000 -32.08 35.49 44.53
N ARG A 1001 -31.26 34.43 44.49
CA ARG A 1001 -30.87 33.66 45.70
C ARG A 1001 -29.80 34.36 46.54
N PHE A 1002 -28.98 35.25 45.95
CA PHE A 1002 -27.98 36.01 46.71
C PHE A 1002 -28.59 37.21 47.45
N ARG A 1003 -29.67 37.82 46.92
CA ARG A 1003 -30.39 38.91 47.61
C ARG A 1003 -31.37 38.44 48.68
N THR A 1004 -31.87 37.22 48.61
CA THR A 1004 -32.69 36.62 49.68
C THR A 1004 -31.84 36.11 50.84
N PHE A 1005 -30.60 35.67 50.60
CA PHE A 1005 -29.70 35.20 51.66
C PHE A 1005 -29.07 36.32 52.52
N LYS A 1006 -29.14 37.59 52.08
CA LYS A 1006 -28.66 38.74 52.87
C LYS A 1006 -29.77 39.45 53.67
N LYS A 1007 -31.04 39.03 53.53
CA LYS A 1007 -32.17 39.63 54.25
C LYS A 1007 -32.62 38.85 55.49
N ASP A 1008 -32.12 37.63 55.69
CA ASP A 1008 -32.46 36.80 56.87
C ASP A 1008 -31.39 36.84 57.98
N LEU A 1009 -30.41 37.76 57.91
CA LEU A 1009 -29.29 37.84 58.86
C LEU A 1009 -29.23 39.09 59.73
N ASP A 1010 -30.11 40.07 59.55
CA ASP A 1010 -30.22 41.22 60.47
C ASP A 1010 -31.71 41.48 60.78
N GLY A 1011 -32.11 41.19 62.01
CA GLY A 1011 -33.38 41.64 62.58
C GLY A 1011 -33.20 43.01 63.24
N ASP A 1012 -34.05 43.98 62.89
CA ASP A 1012 -34.90 44.71 63.83
C ASP A 1012 -35.74 45.79 63.14
N ASP A 1013 -36.83 46.14 63.82
CA ASP A 1013 -37.90 47.07 63.48
C ASP A 1013 -37.52 48.39 62.77
N ARG A 1014 -38.38 48.80 61.82
CA ARG A 1014 -39.08 50.11 61.84
C ARG A 1014 -40.05 50.34 60.67
N TYR A 1015 -41.18 50.94 61.02
CA TYR A 1015 -42.20 51.56 60.17
C TYR A 1015 -41.61 52.53 59.12
N VAL A 1016 -42.28 52.67 57.96
CA VAL A 1016 -42.80 53.94 57.37
C VAL A 1016 -43.37 53.68 55.96
N GLU A 1017 -44.52 54.32 55.72
CA GLU A 1017 -45.37 54.35 54.52
C GLU A 1017 -44.75 55.01 53.27
N LEU A 1018 -45.57 55.00 52.19
CA LEU A 1018 -45.54 55.75 50.91
C LEU A 1018 -45.02 54.94 49.71
N GLY A 1019 -45.73 54.75 48.59
CA GLY A 1019 -47.02 55.26 48.13
C GLY A 1019 -47.07 55.22 46.59
N GLY A 1020 -48.17 54.71 46.02
CA GLY A 1020 -48.63 54.92 44.64
C GLY A 1020 -47.92 54.10 43.52
N LEU A 1021 -48.56 53.67 42.43
CA LEU A 1021 -49.89 53.92 41.88
C LEU A 1021 -50.19 52.89 40.75
N ARG A 1022 -51.40 52.31 40.81
CA ARG A 1022 -52.37 51.98 39.73
C ARG A 1022 -52.04 51.04 38.55
N GLY A 1023 -52.94 50.04 38.46
CA GLY A 1023 -53.66 49.63 37.23
C GLY A 1023 -53.31 48.24 36.73
N GLY A 1024 -54.20 47.26 36.53
CA GLY A 1024 -55.66 47.20 36.60
C GLY A 1024 -56.12 45.77 36.25
N ARG A 1025 -57.20 45.37 36.93
CA ARG A 1025 -58.01 44.14 36.85
C ARG A 1025 -58.23 43.56 35.43
N ARG A 1026 -58.25 42.23 35.31
CA ARG A 1026 -59.46 41.42 34.98
C ARG A 1026 -59.13 39.91 34.83
N LEU A 1027 -60.15 39.10 35.10
CA LEU A 1027 -60.30 37.64 34.89
C LEU A 1027 -60.00 36.74 36.09
N ASN A 1028 -60.76 36.96 37.16
CA ASN A 1028 -61.33 35.90 38.00
C ASN A 1028 -62.83 36.18 38.12
N GLU A 1029 -63.64 35.49 37.32
CA GLU A 1029 -65.06 35.19 37.50
C GLU A 1029 -65.50 34.37 36.28
N ILE A 1030 -66.47 33.46 36.44
CA ILE A 1030 -66.87 32.35 35.55
C ILE A 1030 -66.02 31.08 35.83
N PHE A 1031 -66.40 30.10 36.66
CA PHE A 1031 -67.70 29.65 37.16
C PHE A 1031 -67.51 28.99 38.54
N SER A 1032 -68.20 29.52 39.56
CA SER A 1032 -68.78 28.69 40.62
C SER A 1032 -70.19 28.33 40.18
N LEU A 1033 -70.58 27.04 40.23
CA LEU A 1033 -71.94 26.53 40.45
C LEU A 1033 -71.99 25.03 40.15
N GLN A 1034 -71.84 24.19 41.18
CA GLN A 1034 -72.88 23.22 41.56
C GLN A 1034 -72.43 22.44 42.80
N ASN A 1035 -73.21 22.62 43.85
CA ASN A 1035 -73.11 21.99 45.14
C ASN A 1035 -74.26 20.98 45.26
N LYS A 1036 -73.99 19.85 45.89
CA LYS A 1036 -74.90 18.98 46.68
C LYS A 1036 -76.09 18.29 45.99
N THR A 1037 -76.09 16.95 46.10
CA THR A 1037 -77.24 16.16 46.59
C THR A 1037 -76.76 14.80 47.13
N LEU A 1038 -77.17 14.47 48.37
CA LEU A 1038 -77.64 13.18 48.93
C LEU A 1038 -76.87 11.87 48.60
N SER A 1039 -76.63 10.89 49.48
CA SER A 1039 -77.28 10.49 50.74
C SER A 1039 -76.38 9.50 51.51
N ASN A 1040 -76.66 9.38 52.82
CA ASN A 1040 -76.19 8.34 53.74
C ASN A 1040 -76.31 6.91 53.19
N GLU A 1041 -75.31 6.05 53.47
CA GLU A 1041 -75.59 4.72 54.02
C GLU A 1041 -74.39 4.07 54.75
N LYS A 1042 -74.75 3.16 55.65
CA LYS A 1042 -74.03 2.64 56.83
C LYS A 1042 -73.12 1.42 56.55
N ARG A 1043 -72.16 1.21 57.48
CA ARG A 1043 -71.56 -0.08 57.97
C ARG A 1043 -70.69 -0.85 56.95
N LYS A 1044 -69.61 -1.59 57.27
CA LYS A 1044 -68.78 -1.94 58.44
C LYS A 1044 -67.46 -2.58 57.88
N PRO A 1045 -66.45 -3.00 58.68
CA PRO A 1045 -65.03 -3.01 58.32
C PRO A 1045 -64.53 -4.32 57.69
N ASN A 1046 -63.39 -4.29 56.97
CA ASN A 1046 -62.20 -5.10 57.29
C ASN A 1046 -61.11 -5.12 56.19
N GLN A 1047 -59.87 -5.35 56.68
CA GLN A 1047 -58.70 -5.91 56.00
C GLN A 1047 -58.00 -5.06 54.93
N SER A 1048 -57.05 -4.23 55.39
CA SER A 1048 -55.97 -3.72 54.53
C SER A 1048 -54.64 -3.76 55.28
N ASP A 1049 -53.97 -4.91 55.25
CA ASP A 1049 -52.53 -5.01 55.54
C ASP A 1049 -51.77 -6.07 54.72
N LEU A 1050 -52.33 -6.54 53.59
CA LEU A 1050 -51.64 -7.53 52.72
C LEU A 1050 -51.50 -7.17 51.22
N PHE A 1051 -51.97 -6.00 50.77
CA PHE A 1051 -51.96 -5.65 49.34
C PHE A 1051 -50.93 -4.59 48.89
N SER A 1052 -50.05 -4.10 49.78
CA SER A 1052 -49.03 -3.11 49.43
C SER A 1052 -47.76 -3.72 48.79
N LEU A 1053 -47.51 -5.03 48.91
CA LEU A 1053 -46.30 -5.67 48.39
C LEU A 1053 -46.33 -6.05 46.89
N ASN A 1054 -47.50 -6.11 46.25
CA ASN A 1054 -47.61 -6.62 44.88
C ASN A 1054 -47.66 -5.53 43.77
N ARG A 1055 -47.86 -4.26 44.14
CA ARG A 1055 -47.88 -3.13 43.16
C ARG A 1055 -46.49 -2.58 42.84
N ASP A 1056 -45.54 -2.68 43.76
CA ASP A 1056 -44.17 -2.21 43.52
C ASP A 1056 -43.33 -3.20 42.69
N SER A 1057 -43.56 -4.52 42.84
CA SER A 1057 -42.95 -5.54 41.98
C SER A 1057 -43.34 -5.39 40.49
N LYS A 1058 -44.62 -5.15 40.19
CA LYS A 1058 -45.08 -4.93 38.81
C LYS A 1058 -44.56 -3.62 38.20
N ARG A 1059 -44.44 -2.53 38.98
CA ARG A 1059 -43.92 -1.22 38.51
C ARG A 1059 -42.40 -1.21 38.30
N VAL A 1060 -41.65 -1.96 39.10
CA VAL A 1060 -40.21 -2.16 38.90
C VAL A 1060 -39.97 -2.99 37.63
N ASN A 1061 -40.75 -4.05 37.41
CA ASN A 1061 -40.69 -4.85 36.18
C ASN A 1061 -41.03 -4.05 34.90
N THR A 1062 -42.02 -3.14 34.91
CA THR A 1062 -42.33 -2.33 33.71
C THR A 1062 -41.25 -1.28 33.43
N LYS A 1063 -40.66 -0.66 34.46
CA LYS A 1063 -39.56 0.30 34.29
C LYS A 1063 -38.27 -0.38 33.84
N PHE A 1064 -38.00 -1.59 34.32
CA PHE A 1064 -36.90 -2.43 33.87
C PHE A 1064 -37.11 -2.91 32.43
N LEU A 1065 -38.34 -3.27 32.06
CA LEU A 1065 -38.70 -3.65 30.69
C LEU A 1065 -38.59 -2.47 29.70
N ILE A 1066 -39.01 -1.27 30.10
CA ILE A 1066 -38.87 -0.05 29.29
C ILE A 1066 -37.41 0.36 29.19
N LEU A 1067 -36.63 0.32 30.28
CA LEU A 1067 -35.19 0.61 30.23
C LEU A 1067 -34.44 -0.44 29.39
N LYS A 1068 -34.82 -1.72 29.50
CA LYS A 1068 -34.34 -2.83 28.66
C LYS A 1068 -34.70 -2.60 27.19
N HIS A 1069 -35.92 -2.18 26.86
CA HIS A 1069 -36.33 -1.85 25.49
C HIS A 1069 -35.66 -0.58 24.97
N THR A 1070 -35.46 0.44 25.80
CA THR A 1070 -34.82 1.70 25.39
C THR A 1070 -33.33 1.51 25.18
N LEU A 1071 -32.65 0.76 26.06
CA LEU A 1071 -31.25 0.36 25.91
C LEU A 1071 -31.09 -0.65 24.78
N MET A 1072 -32.03 -1.58 24.59
CA MET A 1072 -32.05 -2.50 23.46
C MET A 1072 -32.27 -1.76 22.15
N VAL A 1073 -33.15 -0.75 22.08
CA VAL A 1073 -33.35 0.10 20.90
C VAL A 1073 -32.16 1.00 20.65
N MET A 1074 -31.52 1.58 21.68
CA MET A 1074 -30.28 2.35 21.50
C MET A 1074 -29.08 1.45 21.13
N SER A 1075 -28.98 0.24 21.69
CA SER A 1075 -28.00 -0.77 21.24
C SER A 1075 -28.34 -1.28 19.86
N LEU A 1076 -29.61 -1.49 19.49
CA LEU A 1076 -30.03 -1.84 18.13
C LEU A 1076 -29.71 -0.70 17.18
N PHE A 1077 -29.88 0.55 17.60
CA PHE A 1077 -29.58 1.73 16.80
C PHE A 1077 -28.07 1.91 16.65
N ASN A 1078 -27.27 1.73 17.71
CA ASN A 1078 -25.81 1.75 17.65
C ASN A 1078 -25.23 0.53 16.90
N LEU A 1079 -25.89 -0.63 16.97
CA LEU A 1079 -25.58 -1.84 16.24
C LEU A 1079 -25.98 -1.69 14.77
N ILE A 1080 -27.17 -1.17 14.44
CA ILE A 1080 -27.62 -0.87 13.07
C ILE A 1080 -26.81 0.27 12.48
N TYR A 1081 -26.40 1.26 13.27
CA TYR A 1081 -25.54 2.35 12.85
C TYR A 1081 -24.09 1.87 12.65
N GLY A 1082 -23.58 1.02 13.55
CA GLY A 1082 -22.32 0.30 13.38
C GLY A 1082 -22.34 -0.61 12.16
N ILE A 1083 -23.41 -1.39 11.97
CA ILE A 1083 -23.68 -2.28 10.82
C ILE A 1083 -23.87 -1.45 9.52
N ARG A 1084 -24.50 -0.27 9.57
CA ARG A 1084 -24.64 0.63 8.40
C ARG A 1084 -23.33 1.33 8.04
N LEU A 1085 -22.51 1.71 9.03
CA LEU A 1085 -21.16 2.27 8.81
C LEU A 1085 -20.21 1.22 8.21
N THR A 1086 -20.53 -0.06 8.41
CA THR A 1086 -19.72 -1.23 8.02
C THR A 1086 -20.39 -2.10 6.94
N TYR A 1087 -21.48 -1.62 6.32
CA TYR A 1087 -22.41 -2.41 5.50
C TYR A 1087 -21.80 -3.10 4.26
N LYS A 1088 -20.55 -2.79 3.90
CA LYS A 1088 -19.78 -3.53 2.88
C LYS A 1088 -18.52 -4.23 3.39
N VAL A 1089 -17.86 -3.70 4.42
CA VAL A 1089 -16.83 -4.42 5.18
C VAL A 1089 -17.39 -5.73 5.79
N PHE A 1090 -18.71 -5.77 6.03
CA PHE A 1090 -19.42 -6.90 6.60
C PHE A 1090 -20.19 -7.77 5.59
N GLU A 1091 -20.22 -7.47 4.29
CA GLU A 1091 -21.05 -8.24 3.35
C GLU A 1091 -20.58 -9.71 3.22
N ASN A 1092 -19.27 -9.97 3.31
CA ASN A 1092 -18.71 -11.32 3.16
C ASN A 1092 -18.43 -12.04 4.50
N LEU A 1093 -18.07 -11.30 5.55
CA LEU A 1093 -18.03 -11.84 6.92
C LEU A 1093 -19.42 -12.28 7.39
N ASN A 1094 -20.50 -11.59 6.97
CA ASN A 1094 -21.84 -12.01 7.35
C ASN A 1094 -22.18 -13.40 6.83
N TYR A 1095 -21.78 -13.84 5.63
CA TYR A 1095 -22.15 -15.20 5.23
C TYR A 1095 -21.47 -16.25 6.10
N PHE A 1096 -20.17 -16.13 6.40
CA PHE A 1096 -19.51 -17.07 7.29
C PHE A 1096 -20.07 -17.03 8.71
N TYR A 1097 -20.29 -15.84 9.29
CA TYR A 1097 -20.79 -15.70 10.65
C TYR A 1097 -22.30 -15.92 10.77
N LEU A 1098 -23.08 -15.68 9.73
CA LEU A 1098 -24.50 -16.06 9.59
C LEU A 1098 -24.62 -17.56 9.36
N ILE A 1099 -23.73 -18.19 8.59
CA ILE A 1099 -23.65 -19.65 8.46
C ILE A 1099 -23.20 -20.25 9.79
N LEU A 1100 -22.20 -19.69 10.49
CA LEU A 1100 -21.82 -20.09 11.84
C LEU A 1100 -22.97 -19.88 12.83
N PHE A 1101 -23.73 -18.78 12.71
CA PHE A 1101 -24.91 -18.49 13.52
C PHE A 1101 -26.06 -19.47 13.25
N LEU A 1102 -26.36 -19.76 11.98
CA LEU A 1102 -27.36 -20.73 11.54
C LEU A 1102 -26.95 -22.16 11.91
N PHE A 1103 -25.66 -22.48 11.80
CA PHE A 1103 -25.07 -23.77 12.18
C PHE A 1103 -25.07 -23.97 13.70
N ILE A 1104 -24.70 -22.95 14.48
CA ILE A 1104 -24.83 -22.98 15.95
C ILE A 1104 -26.30 -23.08 16.36
N LYS A 1105 -27.21 -22.40 15.65
CA LYS A 1105 -28.67 -22.47 15.88
C LYS A 1105 -29.26 -23.82 15.46
N HIS A 1106 -28.68 -24.52 14.48
CA HIS A 1106 -29.14 -25.83 14.00
C HIS A 1106 -28.56 -27.00 14.82
N LEU A 1107 -27.40 -26.79 15.45
CA LEU A 1107 -26.81 -27.71 16.44
C LEU A 1107 -27.43 -27.58 17.84
N GLN A 1108 -28.12 -26.47 18.12
CA GLN A 1108 -28.99 -26.28 19.28
C GLN A 1108 -30.38 -26.83 18.98
#